data_AF-W9XYI4-F1
#
_entry.id   AF-W9XYI4-F1
#
_cell.length_a   1.000
_cell.length_b   1.000
_cell.length_c   1.000
_cell.angle_alpha   90.00
_cell.angle_beta   90.00
_cell.angle_gamma   90.00
#
_symmetry.space_group_name_H-M   'P 1'
#
loop_
_entity.id
_entity.type
_entity.pdbx_description
1 polymer ?
#
loop_
_entity_poly.entity_id
_entity_poly.type
_entity_poly.pdbx_seq_one_letter_code
_entity_poly.pdbx_strand_id
1 'polypeptide(L)'
;MAPQPDFYPTLHRIRDLESAGIQDLQQIIQTFPVIDNHAHNLLTEENAYGSPEYPFECITSEAQGHALADHVHSSLAHMRGIRQLAEFYQCPETLQDVKAARYEWVRRDYPELIRRCFAGTHAIMLDDGLSPEIIHPFKWHRQFVPTVSRIVRIESIASELLEHLAHAAGFMRVGLDADWDISQTESFLVRFNTVFRNQIRTLANDPDVRGFKSVICYRTGLDVGLESRKNFRPHQSLTESTLLQSFHEFLQKAVRDHRYRIDQKEVNDFLVVAVCDVLEKLVDTDGENLPFQFHTGLGDTDIDLVKANPAYMQPLIEAFPQVDFVILHSSYPYTREAGYLAANYANAWLDIGEVFPMLSRDGEDSVLRQALELTPSSKILWSTDGHFYPETYWLANKHFRDALERLLTAYVAAGDITVAQGIDIAVDMMFWNSNQLYKLDEERKFPELLRACGRETVDSMRTLVNGGSKTPSFNSYASTAVGNAATASARPGPSLPAAPLPVTGASLPVPSASTSAPSGQSSTAVFAQNLTVFDTFLQTNPGVKYIWLQFLDYTGTLRNRMVTVQQFRKQLSTGQNPVITSALTRLLQDDHPATGCSATGQFLLAPDLSTLSLNKGIPSPSATVQTWWMADTEAIPNTEHWDRCPRWLLQSQCNALKSEFNISMLMGFELEVIFMKPAMTEDQSDFADFGPLHMVHSWSNMTHQQLDMLPMIEEIVEYLAELDIHLPQFHSEAAPGQWEFPLPPFEPVKAVDILFKAKDVIRNVAKAHGLKATCYPRPFAFTCGSANHVHFSINGPGDTVEKYEPPFLAGILDHLPALLAFTLPLEESYARVNAGIWSGGEYVCWGTQNKEVPLRKCGPGHFELKTIDGIGNSYLSMAALLAAGLHGLRQDLKLEMKDCAGDPTLIGEHERQSLGITVPLPNTLEKSLKALDKDKILRRALGYAVVDDYLAVADSLTQKCRAFGEEKRRVWLMSRY
;
A
#
# COMPACT_ATOMS: atom_id res chain seq x y z
N MET A 1 -53.44 -21.95 -1.18
CA MET A 1 -52.14 -22.55 -1.56
C MET A 1 -51.98 -23.87 -0.83
N ALA A 2 -51.18 -24.80 -1.35
CA ALA A 2 -50.63 -25.87 -0.51
C ALA A 2 -49.68 -25.23 0.53
N PRO A 3 -49.47 -25.84 1.71
CA PRO A 3 -48.38 -25.40 2.58
C PRO A 3 -47.06 -25.57 1.82
N GLN A 4 -46.24 -24.52 1.78
CA GLN A 4 -44.84 -24.69 1.38
C GLN A 4 -44.14 -25.57 2.43
N PRO A 5 -43.17 -26.42 2.04
CA PRO A 5 -42.35 -27.12 3.01
C PRO A 5 -41.59 -26.10 3.87
N ASP A 6 -41.50 -26.35 5.16
CA ASP A 6 -40.66 -25.56 6.06
C ASP A 6 -39.20 -25.96 5.83
N PHE A 7 -38.48 -25.15 5.05
CA PHE A 7 -37.09 -25.39 4.68
C PHE A 7 -36.12 -25.21 5.87
N TYR A 8 -36.53 -24.51 6.94
CA TYR A 8 -35.66 -24.18 8.07
C TYR A 8 -36.35 -24.43 9.43
N PRO A 9 -36.70 -25.69 9.76
CA PRO A 9 -37.42 -26.03 10.98
C PRO A 9 -36.62 -25.76 12.27
N THR A 10 -35.31 -25.51 12.16
CA THR A 10 -34.39 -25.15 13.24
C THR A 10 -34.04 -23.66 13.30
N LEU A 11 -34.56 -22.83 12.39
CA LEU A 11 -34.22 -21.40 12.29
C LEU A 11 -34.64 -20.64 13.53
N HIS A 12 -33.66 -20.07 14.25
CA HIS A 12 -33.92 -19.14 15.33
C HIS A 12 -34.58 -17.85 14.80
N ARG A 13 -35.49 -17.27 15.58
CA ARG A 13 -36.28 -16.10 15.17
C ARG A 13 -36.29 -15.05 16.26
N ILE A 14 -35.53 -13.98 16.02
CA ILE A 14 -35.51 -12.78 16.84
C ILE A 14 -36.82 -12.00 16.63
N ARG A 15 -37.39 -11.47 17.71
CA ARG A 15 -38.66 -10.69 17.66
C ARG A 15 -38.44 -9.20 17.42
N ASP A 16 -37.34 -8.68 17.96
CA ASP A 16 -36.92 -7.28 17.92
C ASP A 16 -35.40 -7.29 18.14
N LEU A 17 -34.66 -6.73 17.18
CA LEU A 17 -33.19 -6.76 17.13
C LEU A 17 -32.56 -5.93 18.25
N GLU A 18 -33.21 -4.84 18.67
CA GLU A 18 -32.76 -3.99 19.79
C GLU A 18 -32.90 -4.68 21.15
N SER A 19 -33.75 -5.72 21.23
CA SER A 19 -33.98 -6.52 22.44
C SER A 19 -33.13 -7.80 22.54
N ALA A 20 -32.35 -8.11 21.50
CA ALA A 20 -31.64 -9.38 21.38
C ALA A 20 -30.52 -9.56 22.41
N GLY A 21 -30.38 -10.77 22.95
CA GLY A 21 -29.30 -11.16 23.87
C GLY A 21 -28.17 -11.94 23.20
N ILE A 22 -27.07 -12.16 23.91
CA ILE A 22 -25.95 -13.02 23.46
C ILE A 22 -26.44 -14.39 22.95
N GLN A 23 -27.46 -14.94 23.60
CA GLN A 23 -28.06 -16.23 23.22
C GLN A 23 -28.71 -16.16 21.83
N ASP A 24 -29.32 -15.04 21.44
CA ASP A 24 -29.87 -14.84 20.10
C ASP A 24 -28.76 -14.77 19.04
N LEU A 25 -27.65 -14.06 19.34
CA LEU A 25 -26.46 -14.02 18.47
C LEU A 25 -25.88 -15.42 18.24
N GLN A 26 -25.69 -16.20 19.30
CA GLN A 26 -25.21 -17.59 19.20
C GLN A 26 -26.17 -18.47 18.38
N GLN A 27 -27.48 -18.39 18.64
CA GLN A 27 -28.46 -19.18 17.90
C GLN A 27 -28.60 -18.74 16.43
N ILE A 28 -28.44 -17.46 16.10
CA ILE A 28 -28.35 -16.99 14.70
C ILE A 28 -27.12 -17.57 14.01
N ILE A 29 -25.93 -17.47 14.61
CA ILE A 29 -24.68 -18.00 14.03
C ILE A 29 -24.77 -19.51 13.79
N GLN A 30 -25.48 -20.25 14.64
CA GLN A 30 -25.61 -21.71 14.51
C GLN A 30 -26.80 -22.18 13.65
N THR A 31 -27.84 -21.36 13.42
CA THR A 31 -29.08 -21.80 12.74
C THR A 31 -29.47 -21.02 11.49
N PHE A 32 -28.94 -19.81 11.28
CA PHE A 32 -29.25 -19.03 10.08
C PHE A 32 -28.55 -19.64 8.86
N PRO A 33 -29.22 -19.79 7.69
CA PRO A 33 -28.61 -20.41 6.52
C PRO A 33 -27.40 -19.63 5.99
N VAL A 34 -26.48 -20.33 5.32
CA VAL A 34 -25.36 -19.71 4.58
C VAL A 34 -25.59 -19.72 3.07
N ILE A 35 -25.03 -18.72 2.39
CA ILE A 35 -24.79 -18.72 0.95
C ILE A 35 -23.29 -18.94 0.75
N ASP A 36 -22.94 -20.07 0.15
CA ASP A 36 -21.57 -20.48 -0.15
C ASP A 36 -21.19 -19.98 -1.55
N ASN A 37 -20.41 -18.91 -1.63
CA ASN A 37 -20.12 -18.24 -2.90
C ASN A 37 -18.98 -18.86 -3.73
N HIS A 38 -18.30 -19.90 -3.22
CA HIS A 38 -17.30 -20.62 -4.01
C HIS A 38 -17.08 -22.05 -3.50
N ALA A 39 -17.48 -23.03 -4.30
CA ALA A 39 -17.17 -24.43 -4.03
C ALA A 39 -17.06 -25.22 -5.34
N HIS A 40 -16.81 -26.52 -5.23
CA HIS A 40 -16.51 -27.39 -6.36
C HIS A 40 -17.36 -28.68 -6.34
N ASN A 41 -17.69 -29.17 -7.54
CA ASN A 41 -18.59 -30.31 -7.72
C ASN A 41 -18.13 -31.56 -6.94
N LEU A 42 -19.09 -32.30 -6.39
CA LEU A 42 -18.84 -33.56 -5.69
C LEU A 42 -18.46 -34.70 -6.64
N LEU A 43 -17.62 -35.62 -6.17
CA LEU A 43 -17.31 -36.87 -6.87
C LEU A 43 -18.58 -37.72 -7.08
N THR A 44 -18.59 -38.52 -8.15
CA THR A 44 -19.60 -39.57 -8.33
C THR A 44 -19.43 -40.69 -7.30
N GLU A 45 -20.51 -41.44 -7.04
CA GLU A 45 -20.57 -42.55 -6.07
C GLU A 45 -19.42 -43.56 -6.23
N GLU A 46 -18.98 -43.80 -7.47
CA GLU A 46 -17.89 -44.71 -7.83
C GLU A 46 -16.52 -44.16 -7.40
N ASN A 47 -16.23 -42.89 -7.70
CA ASN A 47 -14.96 -42.24 -7.35
C ASN A 47 -14.90 -41.84 -5.87
N ALA A 48 -16.05 -41.55 -5.26
CA ALA A 48 -16.19 -41.23 -3.84
C ALA A 48 -15.83 -42.42 -2.91
N TYR A 49 -15.71 -43.64 -3.43
CA TYR A 49 -15.38 -44.85 -2.67
C TYR A 49 -13.86 -45.04 -2.41
N GLY A 50 -13.14 -43.95 -2.17
CA GLY A 50 -11.74 -43.99 -1.71
C GLY A 50 -10.72 -44.23 -2.82
N SER A 51 -10.83 -43.50 -3.94
CA SER A 51 -9.81 -43.50 -5.00
C SER A 51 -8.42 -43.14 -4.47
N PRO A 52 -7.34 -43.82 -4.89
CA PRO A 52 -5.96 -43.39 -4.61
C PRO A 52 -5.58 -42.04 -5.22
N GLU A 53 -6.29 -41.60 -6.28
CA GLU A 53 -6.08 -40.29 -6.92
C GLU A 53 -6.73 -39.15 -6.12
N TYR A 54 -7.80 -39.45 -5.38
CA TYR A 54 -8.55 -38.49 -4.55
C TYR A 54 -8.56 -38.99 -3.10
N PRO A 55 -7.42 -38.98 -2.39
CA PRO A 55 -7.35 -39.43 -0.99
C PRO A 55 -8.21 -38.55 -0.08
N PHE A 56 -9.07 -39.19 0.73
CA PHE A 56 -9.98 -38.53 1.68
C PHE A 56 -9.29 -37.64 2.73
N GLU A 57 -7.98 -37.74 2.87
CA GLU A 57 -7.14 -36.85 3.67
C GLU A 57 -7.21 -35.37 3.22
N CYS A 58 -7.49 -35.09 1.94
CA CYS A 58 -7.46 -33.73 1.37
C CYS A 58 -8.49 -32.77 1.99
N ILE A 59 -9.56 -33.29 2.61
CA ILE A 59 -10.64 -32.51 3.28
C ILE A 59 -10.17 -31.55 4.39
N THR A 60 -8.87 -31.56 4.71
CA THR A 60 -8.20 -30.76 5.75
C THR A 60 -6.77 -30.37 5.35
N SER A 61 -6.38 -30.51 4.07
CA SER A 61 -5.04 -30.14 3.57
C SER A 61 -4.90 -30.19 2.04
N GLU A 62 -4.48 -29.08 1.44
CA GLU A 62 -4.02 -28.97 0.03
C GLU A 62 -2.65 -29.61 -0.28
N ALA A 63 -1.98 -30.22 0.71
CA ALA A 63 -0.79 -31.03 0.44
C ALA A 63 -1.10 -32.22 -0.48
N GLN A 64 -0.16 -32.60 -1.35
CA GLN A 64 -0.28 -33.77 -2.24
C GLN A 64 0.76 -34.87 -1.94
N GLY A 65 0.52 -36.07 -2.48
CA GLY A 65 1.48 -37.18 -2.47
C GLY A 65 1.94 -37.57 -1.05
N HIS A 66 3.25 -37.74 -0.86
CA HIS A 66 3.84 -38.08 0.45
C HIS A 66 3.57 -37.03 1.53
N ALA A 67 3.46 -35.73 1.18
CA ALA A 67 3.12 -34.70 2.15
C ALA A 67 1.72 -34.92 2.75
N LEU A 68 0.77 -35.37 1.93
CA LEU A 68 -0.57 -35.76 2.37
C LEU A 68 -0.56 -37.11 3.12
N ALA A 69 0.00 -38.13 2.48
CA ALA A 69 -0.11 -39.52 2.94
C ALA A 69 0.69 -39.84 4.22
N ASP A 70 1.86 -39.23 4.42
CA ASP A 70 2.74 -39.58 5.53
C ASP A 70 2.70 -38.56 6.69
N HIS A 71 2.23 -37.33 6.46
CA HIS A 71 2.40 -36.23 7.41
C HIS A 71 1.10 -35.53 7.87
N VAL A 72 0.06 -35.40 7.03
CA VAL A 72 -1.16 -34.62 7.37
C VAL A 72 -1.89 -35.17 8.59
N HIS A 73 -1.78 -36.47 8.89
CA HIS A 73 -2.30 -37.08 10.12
C HIS A 73 -1.80 -36.43 11.42
N SER A 74 -0.68 -35.71 11.38
CA SER A 74 -0.10 -34.98 12.51
C SER A 74 -0.51 -33.50 12.59
N SER A 75 -1.32 -32.99 11.65
CA SER A 75 -1.76 -31.59 11.62
C SER A 75 -2.92 -31.33 12.60
N LEU A 76 -2.96 -30.13 13.18
CA LEU A 76 -4.04 -29.72 14.09
C LEU A 76 -5.41 -29.66 13.40
N ALA A 77 -5.42 -29.29 12.11
CA ALA A 77 -6.61 -29.30 11.25
C ALA A 77 -7.18 -30.71 11.11
N HIS A 78 -6.36 -31.66 10.65
CA HIS A 78 -6.78 -33.04 10.39
C HIS A 78 -7.19 -33.76 11.69
N MET A 79 -6.40 -33.64 12.77
CA MET A 79 -6.75 -34.25 14.07
C MET A 79 -8.08 -33.73 14.64
N ARG A 80 -8.43 -32.45 14.38
CA ARG A 80 -9.74 -31.89 14.73
C ARG A 80 -10.85 -32.40 13.80
N GLY A 81 -10.62 -32.35 12.49
CA GLY A 81 -11.59 -32.79 11.49
C GLY A 81 -12.00 -34.25 11.66
N ILE A 82 -11.04 -35.15 11.88
CA ILE A 82 -11.32 -36.58 12.12
C ILE A 82 -12.09 -36.82 13.43
N ARG A 83 -11.85 -36.05 14.50
CA ARG A 83 -12.69 -36.11 15.71
C ARG A 83 -14.14 -35.68 15.42
N GLN A 84 -14.33 -34.57 14.71
CA GLN A 84 -15.67 -34.06 14.39
C GLN A 84 -16.43 -34.97 13.41
N LEU A 85 -15.73 -35.61 12.47
CA LEU A 85 -16.33 -36.61 11.57
C LEU A 85 -16.66 -37.91 12.31
N ALA A 86 -15.84 -38.34 13.28
CA ALA A 86 -16.15 -39.48 14.14
C ALA A 86 -17.45 -39.26 14.93
N GLU A 87 -17.67 -38.04 15.45
CA GLU A 87 -18.94 -37.63 16.05
C GLU A 87 -20.10 -37.65 15.03
N PHE A 88 -19.91 -37.08 13.83
CA PHE A 88 -20.92 -37.04 12.75
C PHE A 88 -21.36 -38.43 12.26
N TYR A 89 -20.44 -39.41 12.19
CA TYR A 89 -20.74 -40.79 11.82
C TYR A 89 -21.09 -41.70 13.00
N GLN A 90 -20.86 -41.25 14.25
CA GLN A 90 -21.00 -42.02 15.49
C GLN A 90 -20.07 -43.26 15.53
N CYS A 91 -18.81 -43.08 15.12
CA CYS A 91 -17.75 -44.10 15.14
C CYS A 91 -16.56 -43.67 16.04
N PRO A 92 -15.57 -44.53 16.30
CA PRO A 92 -14.36 -44.16 17.05
C PRO A 92 -13.53 -43.04 16.38
N GLU A 93 -12.78 -42.27 17.19
CA GLU A 93 -11.90 -41.18 16.73
C GLU A 93 -10.62 -41.68 16.00
N THR A 94 -10.77 -42.48 14.95
CA THR A 94 -9.65 -42.85 14.06
C THR A 94 -10.01 -42.60 12.60
N LEU A 95 -9.01 -42.21 11.80
CA LEU A 95 -9.18 -42.02 10.36
C LEU A 95 -9.68 -43.30 9.66
N GLN A 96 -9.28 -44.48 10.14
CA GLN A 96 -9.71 -45.76 9.59
C GLN A 96 -11.19 -46.05 9.87
N ASP A 97 -11.66 -45.74 11.09
CA ASP A 97 -13.07 -45.89 11.48
C ASP A 97 -13.96 -44.85 10.79
N VAL A 98 -13.48 -43.61 10.62
CA VAL A 98 -14.16 -42.56 9.85
C VAL A 98 -14.26 -42.96 8.37
N LYS A 99 -13.15 -43.42 7.74
CA LYS A 99 -13.16 -43.94 6.37
C LYS A 99 -14.13 -45.12 6.21
N ALA A 100 -14.11 -46.09 7.12
CA ALA A 100 -15.01 -47.24 7.07
C ALA A 100 -16.49 -46.86 7.21
N ALA A 101 -16.82 -45.98 8.15
CA ALA A 101 -18.19 -45.48 8.33
C ALA A 101 -18.65 -44.67 7.11
N ARG A 102 -17.78 -43.81 6.54
CA ARG A 102 -18.04 -43.06 5.32
C ARG A 102 -18.30 -43.98 4.13
N TYR A 103 -17.47 -45.01 3.91
CA TYR A 103 -17.66 -45.95 2.81
C TYR A 103 -18.99 -46.71 2.91
N GLU A 104 -19.41 -47.11 4.12
CA GLU A 104 -20.75 -47.69 4.31
C GLU A 104 -21.89 -46.69 4.03
N TRP A 105 -21.71 -45.38 4.27
CA TRP A 105 -22.66 -44.36 3.84
C TRP A 105 -22.68 -44.21 2.32
N VAL A 106 -21.53 -44.06 1.65
CA VAL A 106 -21.43 -43.96 0.18
C VAL A 106 -22.08 -45.18 -0.50
N ARG A 107 -21.83 -46.39 0.02
CA ARG A 107 -22.38 -47.66 -0.49
C ARG A 107 -23.88 -47.84 -0.27
N ARG A 108 -24.46 -47.16 0.73
CA ARG A 108 -25.86 -47.34 1.15
C ARG A 108 -26.77 -46.23 0.65
N ASP A 109 -26.37 -44.98 0.87
CA ASP A 109 -27.15 -43.77 0.57
C ASP A 109 -26.24 -42.53 0.54
N TYR A 110 -25.49 -42.38 -0.56
CA TYR A 110 -24.66 -41.20 -0.81
C TYR A 110 -25.48 -39.89 -0.92
N PRO A 111 -26.66 -39.86 -1.59
CA PRO A 111 -27.50 -38.65 -1.60
C PRO A 111 -27.92 -38.17 -0.21
N GLU A 112 -28.22 -39.07 0.73
CA GLU A 112 -28.56 -38.66 2.10
C GLU A 112 -27.35 -38.24 2.93
N LEU A 113 -26.17 -38.83 2.70
CA LEU A 113 -24.91 -38.30 3.25
C LEU A 113 -24.69 -36.85 2.80
N ILE A 114 -24.90 -36.55 1.51
CA ILE A 114 -24.78 -35.19 0.98
C ILE A 114 -25.81 -34.24 1.63
N ARG A 115 -27.08 -34.64 1.80
CA ARG A 115 -28.09 -33.82 2.52
C ARG A 115 -27.66 -33.51 3.96
N ARG A 116 -27.09 -34.48 4.67
CA ARG A 116 -26.60 -34.28 6.04
C ARG A 116 -25.41 -33.31 6.09
N CYS A 117 -24.55 -33.32 5.08
CA CYS A 117 -23.39 -32.43 5.00
C CYS A 117 -23.74 -31.00 4.55
N PHE A 118 -24.68 -30.86 3.61
CA PHE A 118 -25.17 -29.56 3.10
C PHE A 118 -26.24 -28.92 4.02
N ALA A 119 -26.54 -29.54 5.17
CA ALA A 119 -27.51 -29.03 6.13
C ALA A 119 -27.12 -27.65 6.67
N GLY A 120 -27.97 -26.65 6.44
CA GLY A 120 -27.70 -25.25 6.79
C GLY A 120 -27.15 -24.40 5.63
N THR A 121 -26.88 -24.99 4.46
CA THR A 121 -26.56 -24.25 3.23
C THR A 121 -27.83 -23.97 2.42
N HIS A 122 -28.00 -22.73 1.95
CA HIS A 122 -29.15 -22.27 1.18
C HIS A 122 -28.86 -22.15 -0.32
N ALA A 123 -27.74 -21.50 -0.64
CA ALA A 123 -27.26 -21.38 -2.01
C ALA A 123 -25.79 -21.80 -2.10
N ILE A 124 -25.43 -22.40 -3.22
CA ILE A 124 -24.06 -22.81 -3.57
C ILE A 124 -23.73 -22.28 -4.98
N MET A 125 -22.54 -21.69 -5.12
CA MET A 125 -21.96 -21.27 -6.39
C MET A 125 -20.78 -22.19 -6.74
N LEU A 126 -21.00 -23.08 -7.72
CA LEU A 126 -20.01 -24.08 -8.13
C LEU A 126 -19.13 -23.59 -9.29
N ASP A 127 -17.81 -23.55 -9.09
CA ASP A 127 -16.86 -23.56 -10.21
C ASP A 127 -16.74 -25.00 -10.72
N ASP A 128 -17.26 -25.22 -11.93
CA ASP A 128 -17.29 -26.53 -12.60
C ASP A 128 -16.08 -26.80 -13.50
N GLY A 129 -14.99 -26.03 -13.37
CA GLY A 129 -13.73 -26.20 -14.09
C GLY A 129 -12.85 -27.38 -13.63
N LEU A 130 -13.45 -28.46 -13.12
CA LEU A 130 -12.83 -29.74 -12.76
C LEU A 130 -13.16 -30.83 -13.80
N SER A 131 -12.48 -31.98 -13.75
CA SER A 131 -12.68 -33.05 -14.75
C SER A 131 -14.09 -33.64 -14.70
N PRO A 132 -14.89 -33.57 -15.79
CA PRO A 132 -16.30 -33.95 -15.80
C PRO A 132 -16.54 -35.47 -15.74
N GLU A 133 -15.50 -36.30 -15.87
CA GLU A 133 -15.62 -37.77 -15.87
C GLU A 133 -15.81 -38.36 -14.46
N ILE A 134 -15.37 -37.64 -13.43
CA ILE A 134 -15.31 -38.13 -12.03
C ILE A 134 -16.26 -37.39 -11.07
N ILE A 135 -16.84 -36.28 -11.49
CA ILE A 135 -17.73 -35.41 -10.71
C ILE A 135 -19.18 -35.46 -11.24
N HIS A 136 -20.14 -35.16 -10.37
CA HIS A 136 -21.50 -34.83 -10.81
C HIS A 136 -21.54 -33.42 -11.42
N PRO A 137 -22.36 -33.15 -12.46
CA PRO A 137 -22.47 -31.82 -13.05
C PRO A 137 -23.17 -30.84 -12.10
N PHE A 138 -22.88 -29.54 -12.17
CA PHE A 138 -23.36 -28.56 -11.18
C PHE A 138 -24.90 -28.62 -10.95
N LYS A 139 -25.69 -28.79 -12.04
CA LYS A 139 -27.16 -28.88 -11.99
C LYS A 139 -27.70 -30.08 -11.19
N TRP A 140 -26.91 -31.15 -10.99
CA TRP A 140 -27.28 -32.32 -10.17
C TRP A 140 -27.43 -31.96 -8.67
N HIS A 141 -26.68 -30.95 -8.21
CA HIS A 141 -26.66 -30.54 -6.80
C HIS A 141 -27.96 -29.83 -6.36
N ARG A 142 -28.83 -29.45 -7.32
CA ARG A 142 -30.15 -28.82 -7.10
C ARG A 142 -31.17 -29.70 -6.37
N GLN A 143 -30.83 -30.95 -6.07
CA GLN A 143 -31.63 -31.87 -5.24
C GLN A 143 -31.29 -31.81 -3.74
N PHE A 144 -30.29 -30.99 -3.35
CA PHE A 144 -29.79 -30.90 -1.97
C PHE A 144 -29.97 -29.52 -1.34
N VAL A 145 -29.78 -28.43 -2.10
CA VAL A 145 -29.95 -27.04 -1.62
C VAL A 145 -30.90 -26.24 -2.53
N PRO A 146 -31.66 -25.26 -2.00
CA PRO A 146 -32.62 -24.46 -2.75
C PRO A 146 -32.09 -23.78 -4.02
N THR A 147 -30.91 -23.18 -3.98
CA THR A 147 -30.30 -22.48 -5.12
C THR A 147 -28.92 -23.07 -5.44
N VAL A 148 -28.69 -23.44 -6.71
CA VAL A 148 -27.35 -23.79 -7.21
C VAL A 148 -27.07 -23.02 -8.48
N SER A 149 -25.98 -22.26 -8.49
CA SER A 149 -25.50 -21.46 -9.60
C SER A 149 -24.08 -21.86 -10.01
N ARG A 150 -23.65 -21.39 -11.18
CA ARG A 150 -22.35 -21.68 -11.78
C ARG A 150 -21.42 -20.47 -11.70
N ILE A 151 -20.17 -20.74 -11.36
CA ILE A 151 -19.01 -19.88 -11.64
C ILE A 151 -18.24 -20.48 -12.81
N VAL A 152 -17.76 -19.64 -13.72
CA VAL A 152 -17.04 -20.09 -14.93
C VAL A 152 -15.53 -19.86 -14.79
N ARG A 153 -14.75 -20.93 -14.69
CA ARG A 153 -13.27 -20.89 -14.77
C ARG A 153 -12.81 -20.50 -16.17
N ILE A 154 -12.19 -19.33 -16.31
CA ILE A 154 -11.89 -18.75 -17.63
C ILE A 154 -10.81 -19.53 -18.38
N GLU A 155 -9.87 -20.15 -17.67
CA GLU A 155 -8.75 -20.90 -18.23
C GLU A 155 -9.20 -22.22 -18.86
N SER A 156 -10.24 -22.86 -18.32
CA SER A 156 -10.85 -24.07 -18.91
C SER A 156 -11.54 -23.73 -20.23
N ILE A 157 -12.37 -22.68 -20.24
CA ILE A 157 -13.02 -22.18 -21.46
C ILE A 157 -11.98 -21.76 -22.51
N ALA A 158 -10.90 -21.11 -22.10
CA ALA A 158 -9.80 -20.74 -22.99
C ALA A 158 -9.10 -21.99 -23.57
N SER A 159 -8.74 -22.97 -22.73
CA SER A 159 -8.11 -24.23 -23.15
C SER A 159 -8.94 -25.00 -24.18
N GLU A 160 -10.23 -25.22 -23.90
CA GLU A 160 -11.16 -25.89 -24.82
C GLU A 160 -11.28 -25.15 -26.15
N LEU A 161 -11.40 -23.82 -26.13
CA LEU A 161 -11.51 -23.03 -27.36
C LEU A 161 -10.21 -23.02 -28.17
N LEU A 162 -9.04 -22.99 -27.52
CA LEU A 162 -7.74 -23.09 -28.17
C LEU A 162 -7.57 -24.41 -28.91
N GLU A 163 -7.90 -25.53 -28.26
CA GLU A 163 -7.82 -26.87 -28.86
C GLU A 163 -8.74 -27.01 -30.08
N HIS A 164 -10.02 -26.70 -29.91
CA HIS A 164 -11.01 -26.78 -31.00
C HIS A 164 -10.64 -25.86 -32.18
N LEU A 165 -10.14 -24.64 -31.91
CA LEU A 165 -9.73 -23.72 -32.95
C LEU A 165 -8.42 -24.15 -33.64
N ALA A 166 -7.43 -24.67 -32.91
CA ALA A 166 -6.16 -25.14 -33.47
C ALA A 166 -6.37 -26.35 -34.40
N HIS A 167 -7.24 -27.29 -34.00
CA HIS A 167 -7.71 -28.37 -34.85
C HIS A 167 -8.45 -27.83 -36.09
N ALA A 168 -9.40 -26.90 -35.91
CA ALA A 168 -10.15 -26.29 -37.02
C ALA A 168 -9.33 -25.34 -37.93
N ALA A 169 -8.15 -24.89 -37.49
CA ALA A 169 -7.18 -24.15 -38.29
C ALA A 169 -6.24 -25.07 -39.11
N GLY A 170 -6.20 -26.37 -38.78
CA GLY A 170 -5.36 -27.34 -39.47
C GLY A 170 -3.89 -27.37 -39.01
N PHE A 171 -3.58 -26.77 -37.85
CA PHE A 171 -2.26 -26.87 -37.21
C PHE A 171 -1.93 -28.32 -36.78
N MET A 172 -2.97 -29.13 -36.52
CA MET A 172 -2.87 -30.55 -36.17
C MET A 172 -2.55 -31.44 -37.40
N ARG A 173 -1.33 -31.35 -37.94
CA ARG A 173 -0.82 -32.31 -38.96
C ARG A 173 0.12 -33.33 -38.32
N VAL A 174 -0.40 -34.56 -38.15
CA VAL A 174 0.34 -35.68 -37.53
C VAL A 174 1.69 -35.92 -38.22
N GLY A 175 2.78 -35.80 -37.46
CA GLY A 175 4.13 -36.16 -37.90
C GLY A 175 4.94 -35.06 -38.60
N LEU A 176 4.53 -33.80 -38.49
CA LEU A 176 5.34 -32.63 -38.84
C LEU A 176 5.49 -31.73 -37.61
N ASP A 177 6.62 -31.01 -37.53
CA ASP A 177 6.79 -29.92 -36.57
C ASP A 177 5.80 -28.77 -36.83
N ALA A 178 5.68 -27.85 -35.87
CA ALA A 178 4.74 -26.73 -35.86
C ALA A 178 5.15 -25.60 -36.84
N ASP A 179 5.30 -25.95 -38.12
CA ASP A 179 5.88 -25.17 -39.22
C ASP A 179 4.88 -24.16 -39.82
N TRP A 180 4.32 -23.32 -38.95
CA TRP A 180 3.54 -22.13 -39.32
C TRP A 180 4.20 -20.87 -38.75
N ASP A 181 4.07 -19.75 -39.47
CA ASP A 181 4.73 -18.51 -39.07
C ASP A 181 3.93 -17.68 -38.04
N ILE A 182 4.59 -16.65 -37.51
CA ILE A 182 4.01 -15.76 -36.51
C ILE A 182 2.83 -14.92 -37.04
N SER A 183 2.71 -14.67 -38.34
CA SER A 183 1.57 -13.93 -38.94
C SER A 183 0.31 -14.80 -39.11
N GLN A 184 0.50 -16.11 -39.36
CA GLN A 184 -0.58 -17.10 -39.23
C GLN A 184 -1.07 -17.17 -37.78
N THR A 185 -0.15 -17.07 -36.82
CA THR A 185 -0.47 -17.02 -35.39
C THR A 185 -1.18 -15.73 -35.00
N GLU A 186 -0.80 -14.58 -35.56
CA GLU A 186 -1.48 -13.29 -35.34
C GLU A 186 -2.94 -13.35 -35.80
N SER A 187 -3.17 -13.91 -36.99
CA SER A 187 -4.51 -14.16 -37.53
C SER A 187 -5.33 -15.11 -36.65
N PHE A 188 -4.68 -16.13 -36.07
CA PHE A 188 -5.30 -17.05 -35.13
C PHE A 188 -5.65 -16.39 -33.79
N LEU A 189 -4.73 -15.60 -33.21
CA LEU A 189 -4.92 -14.89 -31.95
C LEU A 189 -6.08 -13.89 -32.02
N VAL A 190 -6.21 -13.15 -33.12
CA VAL A 190 -7.35 -12.25 -33.36
C VAL A 190 -8.68 -13.03 -33.46
N ARG A 191 -8.67 -14.20 -34.11
CA ARG A 191 -9.84 -15.10 -34.17
C ARG A 191 -10.18 -15.67 -32.79
N PHE A 192 -9.19 -16.15 -32.05
CA PHE A 192 -9.35 -16.69 -30.69
C PHE A 192 -9.91 -15.63 -29.74
N ASN A 193 -9.30 -14.43 -29.69
CA ASN A 193 -9.81 -13.29 -28.92
C ASN A 193 -11.29 -12.99 -29.20
N THR A 194 -11.68 -13.03 -30.48
CA THR A 194 -13.07 -12.77 -30.90
C THR A 194 -14.01 -13.89 -30.41
N VAL A 195 -13.62 -15.15 -30.56
CA VAL A 195 -14.43 -16.30 -30.11
C VAL A 195 -14.52 -16.36 -28.58
N PHE A 196 -13.40 -16.20 -27.87
CA PHE A 196 -13.33 -16.19 -26.41
C PHE A 196 -14.20 -15.09 -25.80
N ARG A 197 -14.04 -13.82 -26.22
CA ARG A 197 -14.87 -12.71 -25.71
C ARG A 197 -16.35 -12.88 -26.04
N ASN A 198 -16.70 -13.53 -27.15
CA ASN A 198 -18.08 -13.88 -27.47
C ASN A 198 -18.61 -15.04 -26.62
N GLN A 199 -17.78 -16.02 -26.27
CA GLN A 199 -18.14 -17.11 -25.36
C GLN A 199 -18.34 -16.59 -23.93
N ILE A 200 -17.45 -15.73 -23.42
CA ILE A 200 -17.61 -15.06 -22.12
C ILE A 200 -18.91 -14.26 -22.09
N ARG A 201 -19.23 -13.47 -23.13
CA ARG A 201 -20.51 -12.74 -23.20
C ARG A 201 -21.72 -13.68 -23.25
N THR A 202 -21.62 -14.81 -23.96
CA THR A 202 -22.69 -15.81 -24.04
C THR A 202 -22.95 -16.45 -22.67
N LEU A 203 -21.88 -16.81 -21.94
CA LEU A 203 -21.97 -17.37 -20.59
C LEU A 203 -22.44 -16.35 -19.56
N ALA A 204 -22.08 -15.07 -19.69
CA ALA A 204 -22.60 -13.98 -18.87
C ALA A 204 -24.12 -13.74 -19.05
N ASN A 205 -24.70 -14.25 -20.14
CA ASN A 205 -26.15 -14.21 -20.41
C ASN A 205 -26.86 -15.55 -20.08
N ASP A 206 -26.15 -16.56 -19.55
CA ASP A 206 -26.77 -17.79 -19.05
C ASP A 206 -27.33 -17.55 -17.64
N PRO A 207 -28.65 -17.70 -17.40
CA PRO A 207 -29.24 -17.41 -16.09
C PRO A 207 -28.76 -18.34 -14.95
N ASP A 208 -28.14 -19.48 -15.29
CA ASP A 208 -27.49 -20.36 -14.31
C ASP A 208 -26.10 -19.85 -13.88
N VAL A 209 -25.44 -18.99 -14.68
CA VAL A 209 -24.13 -18.39 -14.36
C VAL A 209 -24.29 -17.17 -13.45
N ARG A 210 -23.38 -17.01 -12.49
CA ARG A 210 -23.36 -15.90 -11.53
C ARG A 210 -22.03 -15.19 -11.36
N GLY A 211 -20.97 -15.68 -11.97
CA GLY A 211 -19.66 -15.04 -11.96
C GLY A 211 -18.63 -15.82 -12.77
N PHE A 212 -17.44 -15.26 -12.86
CA PHE A 212 -16.28 -15.90 -13.47
C PHE A 212 -15.21 -16.14 -12.40
N LYS A 213 -14.33 -17.12 -12.62
CA LYS A 213 -13.16 -17.41 -11.76
C LYS A 213 -11.91 -17.43 -12.62
N SER A 214 -10.82 -16.89 -12.08
CA SER A 214 -9.47 -17.12 -12.58
C SER A 214 -8.65 -17.93 -11.58
N VAL A 215 -7.84 -18.83 -12.12
CA VAL A 215 -6.80 -19.61 -11.41
C VAL A 215 -5.39 -19.15 -11.81
N ILE A 216 -5.23 -17.92 -12.31
CA ILE A 216 -3.94 -17.34 -12.75
C ILE A 216 -2.84 -17.36 -11.67
N CYS A 217 -3.24 -17.34 -10.40
CA CYS A 217 -2.37 -17.53 -9.23
C CYS A 217 -1.57 -18.85 -9.30
N TYR A 218 -2.22 -19.96 -9.70
CA TYR A 218 -1.60 -21.28 -9.97
C TYR A 218 -0.82 -21.36 -11.30
N ARG A 219 -0.53 -20.21 -11.93
CA ARG A 219 0.09 -20.15 -13.26
C ARG A 219 1.23 -19.15 -13.30
N THR A 220 0.88 -17.87 -13.19
CA THR A 220 1.77 -16.75 -13.57
C THR A 220 1.72 -15.59 -12.58
N GLY A 221 0.93 -15.74 -11.51
CA GLY A 221 0.82 -14.78 -10.42
C GLY A 221 -0.34 -13.80 -10.55
N LEU A 222 -0.58 -13.04 -9.48
CA LEU A 222 -1.64 -12.03 -9.42
C LEU A 222 -1.23 -10.65 -9.98
N ASP A 223 0.03 -10.51 -10.41
CA ASP A 223 0.61 -9.32 -11.06
C ASP A 223 0.16 -9.21 -12.52
N VAL A 224 -1.11 -8.87 -12.77
CA VAL A 224 -1.72 -8.96 -14.11
C VAL A 224 -1.32 -7.81 -15.02
N GLY A 225 -0.54 -8.11 -16.08
CA GLY A 225 -0.06 -7.14 -17.07
C GLY A 225 -1.17 -6.55 -17.96
N LEU A 226 -1.39 -5.23 -17.84
CA LEU A 226 -2.49 -4.52 -18.51
C LEU A 226 -2.22 -4.10 -19.97
N GLU A 227 -1.08 -4.48 -20.57
CA GLU A 227 -0.68 -4.02 -21.90
C GLU A 227 -1.63 -4.47 -23.02
N SER A 228 -2.26 -5.64 -22.85
CA SER A 228 -3.31 -6.12 -23.76
C SER A 228 -4.49 -5.15 -23.87
N ARG A 229 -4.87 -4.44 -22.79
CA ARG A 229 -5.96 -3.44 -22.77
C ARG A 229 -5.63 -2.20 -23.60
N LYS A 230 -4.36 -1.81 -23.63
CA LYS A 230 -3.88 -0.64 -24.39
C LYS A 230 -3.74 -0.98 -25.88
N ASN A 231 -3.10 -2.11 -26.16
CA ASN A 231 -2.45 -2.41 -27.44
C ASN A 231 -3.24 -3.39 -28.32
N PHE A 232 -4.18 -4.18 -27.78
CA PHE A 232 -4.98 -5.13 -28.57
C PHE A 232 -6.20 -4.44 -29.20
N ARG A 233 -5.97 -3.56 -30.18
CA ARG A 233 -7.04 -2.82 -30.86
C ARG A 233 -7.37 -3.41 -32.25
N PRO A 234 -8.63 -3.32 -32.72
CA PRO A 234 -8.98 -3.72 -34.08
C PRO A 234 -8.09 -3.01 -35.12
N HIS A 235 -7.56 -3.79 -36.06
CA HIS A 235 -6.66 -3.34 -37.13
C HIS A 235 -5.26 -2.85 -36.69
N GLN A 236 -4.89 -2.98 -35.42
CA GLN A 236 -3.50 -2.80 -34.99
C GLN A 236 -2.72 -4.10 -35.23
N SER A 237 -1.54 -3.99 -35.85
CA SER A 237 -0.60 -5.12 -35.99
C SER A 237 0.01 -5.46 -34.63
N LEU A 238 0.10 -6.75 -34.34
CA LEU A 238 0.69 -7.33 -33.13
C LEU A 238 2.08 -7.93 -33.39
N THR A 239 2.63 -7.79 -34.60
CA THR A 239 3.80 -8.53 -35.09
C THR A 239 5.08 -8.27 -34.27
N GLU A 240 5.20 -7.10 -33.63
CA GLU A 240 6.30 -6.74 -32.72
C GLU A 240 5.93 -6.87 -31.22
N SER A 241 4.74 -7.37 -30.87
CA SER A 241 4.27 -7.46 -29.49
C SER A 241 4.75 -8.72 -28.75
N THR A 242 5.10 -8.57 -27.48
CA THR A 242 5.45 -9.69 -26.57
C THR A 242 4.32 -10.69 -26.44
N LEU A 243 3.07 -10.23 -26.36
CA LEU A 243 1.88 -11.08 -26.34
C LEU A 243 1.81 -12.03 -27.53
N LEU A 244 2.09 -11.56 -28.75
CA LEU A 244 2.06 -12.43 -29.93
C LEU A 244 3.20 -13.45 -29.92
N GLN A 245 4.40 -13.04 -29.48
CA GLN A 245 5.56 -13.94 -29.38
C GLN A 245 5.30 -15.04 -28.35
N SER A 246 4.91 -14.69 -27.12
CA SER A 246 4.52 -15.65 -26.09
C SER A 246 3.36 -16.54 -26.51
N PHE A 247 2.35 -15.99 -27.19
CA PHE A 247 1.22 -16.78 -27.66
C PHE A 247 1.61 -17.76 -28.78
N HIS A 248 2.59 -17.40 -29.62
CA HIS A 248 3.16 -18.29 -30.64
C HIS A 248 3.91 -19.46 -30.02
N GLU A 249 4.83 -19.19 -29.09
CA GLU A 249 5.57 -20.22 -28.35
C GLU A 249 4.63 -21.17 -27.59
N PHE A 250 3.69 -20.60 -26.83
CA PHE A 250 2.64 -21.35 -26.13
C PHE A 250 1.85 -22.25 -27.09
N LEU A 251 1.38 -21.72 -28.23
CA LEU A 251 0.55 -22.49 -29.16
C LEU A 251 1.33 -23.60 -29.87
N GLN A 252 2.59 -23.36 -30.25
CA GLN A 252 3.46 -24.39 -30.82
C GLN A 252 3.72 -25.53 -29.81
N LYS A 253 4.02 -25.19 -28.55
CA LYS A 253 4.16 -26.14 -27.43
C LYS A 253 2.85 -26.92 -27.21
N ALA A 254 1.72 -26.24 -27.08
CA ALA A 254 0.43 -26.85 -26.77
C ALA A 254 -0.07 -27.80 -27.89
N VAL A 255 0.12 -27.44 -29.16
CA VAL A 255 -0.23 -28.30 -30.31
C VAL A 255 0.68 -29.52 -30.39
N ARG A 256 2.00 -29.35 -30.24
CA ARG A 256 3.00 -30.44 -30.31
C ARG A 256 2.84 -31.43 -29.16
N ASP A 257 2.63 -30.92 -27.95
CA ASP A 257 2.56 -31.72 -26.72
C ASP A 257 1.11 -32.17 -26.41
N HIS A 258 0.14 -31.83 -27.29
CA HIS A 258 -1.30 -32.04 -27.14
C HIS A 258 -1.84 -31.64 -25.75
N ARG A 259 -1.40 -30.47 -25.25
CA ARG A 259 -1.68 -30.01 -23.88
C ARG A 259 -1.84 -28.49 -23.79
N TYR A 260 -3.08 -28.02 -23.87
CA TYR A 260 -3.43 -26.59 -23.85
C TYR A 260 -3.47 -25.95 -22.45
N ARG A 261 -2.71 -26.47 -21.46
CA ARG A 261 -2.60 -25.86 -20.13
C ARG A 261 -1.89 -24.50 -20.26
N ILE A 262 -2.64 -23.43 -20.03
CA ILE A 262 -2.16 -22.05 -20.20
C ILE A 262 -1.26 -21.68 -19.02
N ASP A 263 0.05 -21.71 -19.26
CA ASP A 263 1.11 -21.48 -18.26
C ASP A 263 2.06 -20.31 -18.60
N GLN A 264 1.85 -19.61 -19.72
CA GLN A 264 2.67 -18.48 -20.16
C GLN A 264 2.03 -17.13 -19.80
N LYS A 265 2.83 -16.21 -19.23
CA LYS A 265 2.35 -15.01 -18.51
C LYS A 265 1.50 -14.08 -19.36
N GLU A 266 2.01 -13.65 -20.51
CA GLU A 266 1.34 -12.67 -21.37
C GLU A 266 -0.01 -13.21 -21.86
N VAL A 267 -0.13 -14.53 -22.04
CA VAL A 267 -1.35 -15.20 -22.46
C VAL A 267 -2.39 -15.22 -21.33
N ASN A 268 -2.01 -15.60 -20.11
CA ASN A 268 -2.91 -15.58 -18.96
C ASN A 268 -3.36 -14.15 -18.61
N ASP A 269 -2.43 -13.20 -18.57
CA ASP A 269 -2.71 -11.79 -18.31
C ASP A 269 -3.70 -11.22 -19.36
N PHE A 270 -3.51 -11.58 -20.64
CA PHE A 270 -4.43 -11.26 -21.72
C PHE A 270 -5.84 -11.83 -21.51
N LEU A 271 -5.99 -13.06 -21.02
CA LEU A 271 -7.31 -13.67 -20.78
C LEU A 271 -8.07 -12.96 -19.66
N VAL A 272 -7.38 -12.65 -18.55
CA VAL A 272 -7.96 -11.89 -17.43
C VAL A 272 -8.42 -10.52 -17.90
N VAL A 273 -7.56 -9.75 -18.58
CA VAL A 273 -7.91 -8.44 -19.15
C VAL A 273 -9.05 -8.54 -20.16
N ALA A 274 -9.08 -9.58 -21.00
CA ALA A 274 -10.13 -9.78 -22.00
C ALA A 274 -11.50 -10.11 -21.37
N VAL A 275 -11.53 -10.73 -20.19
CA VAL A 275 -12.75 -10.97 -19.40
C VAL A 275 -13.19 -9.68 -18.70
N CYS A 276 -12.29 -8.97 -18.01
CA CYS A 276 -12.61 -7.68 -17.38
C CYS A 276 -13.19 -6.67 -18.38
N ASP A 277 -12.60 -6.56 -19.58
CA ASP A 277 -13.11 -5.78 -20.71
C ASP A 277 -14.53 -6.14 -21.16
N VAL A 278 -14.99 -7.39 -20.96
CA VAL A 278 -16.33 -7.85 -21.35
C VAL A 278 -17.32 -7.58 -20.22
N LEU A 279 -16.92 -7.78 -18.96
CA LEU A 279 -17.74 -7.48 -17.78
C LEU A 279 -17.99 -5.98 -17.63
N GLU A 280 -16.95 -5.14 -17.74
CA GLU A 280 -17.05 -3.68 -17.75
C GLU A 280 -18.07 -3.18 -18.80
N LYS A 281 -18.07 -3.79 -19.99
CA LYS A 281 -18.99 -3.41 -21.08
C LYS A 281 -20.42 -3.93 -20.89
N LEU A 282 -20.64 -4.98 -20.10
CA LEU A 282 -21.99 -5.46 -19.73
C LEU A 282 -22.63 -4.57 -18.66
N VAL A 283 -21.83 -3.98 -17.77
CA VAL A 283 -22.29 -2.90 -16.89
C VAL A 283 -22.71 -1.68 -17.72
N ASP A 284 -21.90 -1.27 -18.71
CA ASP A 284 -22.21 -0.15 -19.60
C ASP A 284 -23.49 -0.37 -20.45
N THR A 285 -23.76 -1.60 -20.93
CA THR A 285 -24.90 -1.87 -21.82
C THR A 285 -26.20 -2.20 -21.10
N ASP A 286 -26.13 -3.06 -20.08
CA ASP A 286 -27.31 -3.70 -19.48
C ASP A 286 -27.46 -3.37 -17.98
N GLY A 287 -26.46 -2.71 -17.37
CA GLY A 287 -26.42 -2.44 -15.93
C GLY A 287 -26.07 -3.67 -15.08
N GLU A 288 -25.73 -4.79 -15.71
CA GLU A 288 -25.53 -6.07 -15.02
C GLU A 288 -24.05 -6.39 -14.78
N ASN A 289 -23.52 -5.95 -13.64
CA ASN A 289 -22.27 -6.50 -13.12
C ASN A 289 -22.39 -8.00 -12.78
N LEU A 290 -21.33 -8.77 -13.03
CA LEU A 290 -21.14 -10.14 -12.56
C LEU A 290 -19.74 -10.24 -11.93
N PRO A 291 -19.62 -10.74 -10.68
CA PRO A 291 -18.32 -10.81 -10.01
C PRO A 291 -17.29 -11.66 -10.73
N PHE A 292 -16.01 -11.24 -10.63
CA PHE A 292 -14.86 -11.97 -11.11
C PHE A 292 -13.98 -12.39 -9.92
N GLN A 293 -14.03 -13.68 -9.61
CA GLN A 293 -13.32 -14.32 -8.51
C GLN A 293 -11.88 -14.66 -8.89
N PHE A 294 -10.96 -14.51 -7.94
CA PHE A 294 -9.56 -14.90 -8.08
C PHE A 294 -9.18 -15.85 -6.94
N HIS A 295 -8.60 -17.01 -7.27
CA HIS A 295 -7.89 -17.82 -6.28
C HIS A 295 -6.63 -17.06 -5.82
N THR A 296 -6.38 -16.98 -4.52
CA THR A 296 -5.24 -16.25 -3.93
C THR A 296 -4.75 -16.92 -2.64
N GLY A 297 -3.46 -16.82 -2.33
CA GLY A 297 -2.90 -17.27 -1.05
C GLY A 297 -2.66 -18.78 -0.91
N LEU A 298 -3.53 -19.46 -0.16
CA LEU A 298 -3.44 -20.88 0.17
C LEU A 298 -3.75 -21.69 -1.09
N GLY A 299 -3.21 -22.91 -1.19
CA GLY A 299 -3.48 -23.77 -2.33
C GLY A 299 -2.51 -24.92 -2.52
N ASP A 300 -2.74 -25.59 -3.64
CA ASP A 300 -2.05 -26.77 -4.15
C ASP A 300 -0.55 -26.55 -4.45
N THR A 301 0.24 -27.62 -4.51
CA THR A 301 1.72 -27.55 -4.58
C THR A 301 2.32 -26.96 -5.87
N ASP A 302 1.50 -26.58 -6.87
CA ASP A 302 1.94 -25.87 -8.08
C ASP A 302 1.78 -24.33 -8.00
N ILE A 303 1.41 -23.79 -6.83
CA ILE A 303 1.35 -22.35 -6.54
C ILE A 303 2.72 -21.73 -6.26
N ASP A 304 2.95 -20.50 -6.73
CA ASP A 304 4.05 -19.65 -6.26
C ASP A 304 3.51 -18.70 -5.19
N LEU A 305 3.75 -19.04 -3.92
CA LEU A 305 3.17 -18.32 -2.78
C LEU A 305 3.50 -16.82 -2.77
N VAL A 306 4.69 -16.41 -3.24
CA VAL A 306 5.05 -14.98 -3.29
C VAL A 306 4.20 -14.26 -4.34
N LYS A 307 3.99 -14.88 -5.50
CA LYS A 307 3.12 -14.36 -6.57
C LYS A 307 1.62 -14.52 -6.28
N ALA A 308 1.28 -15.24 -5.21
CA ALA A 308 -0.09 -15.40 -4.69
C ALA A 308 -0.54 -14.28 -3.74
N ASN A 309 0.33 -13.28 -3.47
CA ASN A 309 -0.05 -12.11 -2.67
C ASN A 309 -1.06 -11.23 -3.43
N PRO A 310 -2.24 -10.93 -2.85
CA PRO A 310 -3.31 -10.19 -3.52
C PRO A 310 -2.96 -8.72 -3.78
N ALA A 311 -1.97 -8.13 -3.10
CA ALA A 311 -1.54 -6.74 -3.33
C ALA A 311 -1.15 -6.48 -4.80
N TYR A 312 -0.64 -7.50 -5.50
CA TYR A 312 -0.35 -7.43 -6.93
C TYR A 312 -1.60 -7.20 -7.82
N MET A 313 -2.81 -7.46 -7.31
CA MET A 313 -4.07 -7.18 -8.02
C MET A 313 -4.43 -5.69 -8.05
N GLN A 314 -3.77 -4.83 -7.25
CA GLN A 314 -4.15 -3.41 -7.13
C GLN A 314 -4.26 -2.69 -8.50
N PRO A 315 -3.29 -2.80 -9.45
CA PRO A 315 -3.41 -2.15 -10.75
C PRO A 315 -4.59 -2.69 -11.59
N LEU A 316 -4.95 -3.97 -11.45
CA LEU A 316 -6.09 -4.57 -12.14
C LEU A 316 -7.43 -4.07 -11.58
N ILE A 317 -7.52 -3.95 -10.26
CA ILE A 317 -8.71 -3.43 -9.55
C ILE A 317 -8.92 -1.95 -9.88
N GLU A 318 -7.87 -1.14 -9.86
CA GLU A 318 -7.86 0.27 -10.27
C GLU A 318 -8.24 0.45 -11.74
N ALA A 319 -7.78 -0.44 -12.62
CA ALA A 319 -8.05 -0.35 -14.04
C ALA A 319 -9.53 -0.60 -14.39
N PHE A 320 -10.22 -1.48 -13.67
CA PHE A 320 -11.58 -1.93 -13.99
C PHE A 320 -12.57 -1.62 -12.86
N PRO A 321 -12.84 -0.34 -12.55
CA PRO A 321 -13.65 0.07 -11.39
C PRO A 321 -15.13 -0.35 -11.49
N GLN A 322 -15.59 -0.84 -12.65
CA GLN A 322 -16.94 -1.40 -12.85
C GLN A 322 -17.01 -2.92 -12.62
N VAL A 323 -15.88 -3.63 -12.52
CA VAL A 323 -15.85 -5.09 -12.31
C VAL A 323 -15.70 -5.37 -10.82
N ASP A 324 -16.63 -6.13 -10.24
CA ASP A 324 -16.54 -6.57 -8.84
C ASP A 324 -15.52 -7.72 -8.73
N PHE A 325 -14.33 -7.42 -8.22
CA PHE A 325 -13.28 -8.40 -7.92
C PHE A 325 -13.53 -9.08 -6.59
N VAL A 326 -13.52 -10.41 -6.58
CA VAL A 326 -13.65 -11.21 -5.36
C VAL A 326 -12.34 -11.94 -5.08
N ILE A 327 -11.69 -11.55 -4.00
CA ILE A 327 -10.42 -12.09 -3.53
C ILE A 327 -10.74 -13.28 -2.61
N LEU A 328 -10.55 -14.49 -3.10
CA LEU A 328 -10.97 -15.72 -2.41
C LEU A 328 -9.96 -16.23 -1.38
N HIS A 329 -10.44 -17.13 -0.52
CA HIS A 329 -9.62 -18.05 0.29
C HIS A 329 -8.84 -17.36 1.42
N SER A 330 -9.35 -16.22 1.90
CA SER A 330 -8.68 -15.32 2.84
C SER A 330 -7.31 -14.80 2.36
N SER A 331 -6.93 -15.06 1.11
CA SER A 331 -5.55 -14.89 0.61
C SER A 331 -4.45 -15.47 1.50
N TYR A 332 -4.71 -16.45 2.37
CA TYR A 332 -3.80 -16.84 3.45
C TYR A 332 -2.38 -17.17 2.93
N PRO A 333 -1.30 -16.59 3.50
CA PRO A 333 -1.23 -15.82 4.75
C PRO A 333 -1.53 -14.31 4.63
N TYR A 334 -1.83 -13.81 3.43
CA TYR A 334 -1.95 -12.39 3.08
C TYR A 334 -3.34 -11.78 3.35
N THR A 335 -4.03 -12.22 4.41
CA THR A 335 -5.38 -11.78 4.77
C THR A 335 -5.50 -10.27 4.94
N ARG A 336 -4.42 -9.62 5.41
CA ARG A 336 -4.39 -8.17 5.68
C ARG A 336 -4.27 -7.36 4.41
N GLU A 337 -3.48 -7.82 3.45
CA GLU A 337 -3.39 -7.23 2.11
C GLU A 337 -4.73 -7.38 1.36
N ALA A 338 -5.36 -8.55 1.47
CA ALA A 338 -6.70 -8.78 0.92
C ALA A 338 -7.76 -7.85 1.53
N GLY A 339 -7.77 -7.74 2.87
CA GLY A 339 -8.67 -6.84 3.60
C GLY A 339 -8.40 -5.36 3.34
N TYR A 340 -7.13 -4.97 3.14
CA TYR A 340 -6.77 -3.61 2.71
C TYR A 340 -7.36 -3.29 1.33
N LEU A 341 -7.28 -4.21 0.36
CA LEU A 341 -7.88 -4.00 -0.95
C LEU A 341 -9.41 -3.89 -0.85
N ALA A 342 -10.06 -4.81 -0.13
CA ALA A 342 -11.51 -4.80 0.05
C ALA A 342 -12.02 -3.57 0.84
N ALA A 343 -11.20 -2.99 1.72
CA ALA A 343 -11.52 -1.76 2.44
C ALA A 343 -11.37 -0.49 1.59
N ASN A 344 -10.34 -0.42 0.73
CA ASN A 344 -10.01 0.81 -0.02
C ASN A 344 -10.68 0.89 -1.41
N TYR A 345 -10.87 -0.24 -2.10
CA TYR A 345 -11.46 -0.26 -3.44
C TYR A 345 -12.93 -0.65 -3.38
N ALA A 346 -13.81 0.22 -3.88
CA ALA A 346 -15.26 0.02 -3.83
C ALA A 346 -15.68 -1.34 -4.42
N ASN A 347 -15.03 -1.72 -5.53
CA ASN A 347 -15.25 -2.93 -6.33
C ASN A 347 -14.37 -4.13 -5.95
N ALA A 348 -13.68 -4.14 -4.81
CA ALA A 348 -12.95 -5.30 -4.31
C ALA A 348 -13.64 -5.91 -3.08
N TRP A 349 -13.77 -7.23 -3.01
CA TRP A 349 -14.47 -7.97 -1.96
C TRP A 349 -13.56 -9.05 -1.38
N LEU A 350 -13.60 -9.24 -0.07
CA LEU A 350 -12.83 -10.28 0.62
C LEU A 350 -13.73 -11.48 0.88
N ASP A 351 -13.31 -12.66 0.45
CA ASP A 351 -13.90 -13.93 0.86
C ASP A 351 -12.97 -14.63 1.86
N ILE A 352 -13.57 -15.19 2.91
CA ILE A 352 -12.86 -15.85 4.03
C ILE A 352 -12.93 -17.39 3.97
N GLY A 353 -13.11 -17.96 2.78
CA GLY A 353 -13.16 -19.41 2.57
C GLY A 353 -11.80 -20.11 2.62
N GLU A 354 -11.81 -21.39 2.22
CA GLU A 354 -10.69 -22.37 2.18
C GLU A 354 -10.01 -22.64 3.53
N VAL A 355 -9.60 -21.61 4.29
CA VAL A 355 -8.92 -21.75 5.60
C VAL A 355 -9.70 -22.56 6.64
N PHE A 356 -11.00 -22.75 6.42
CA PHE A 356 -11.87 -23.67 7.14
C PHE A 356 -12.14 -24.90 6.25
N PRO A 357 -11.73 -26.12 6.62
CA PRO A 357 -11.14 -26.55 7.89
C PRO A 357 -9.59 -26.66 7.86
N MET A 358 -8.91 -26.07 6.87
CA MET A 358 -7.48 -26.29 6.58
C MET A 358 -6.53 -25.79 7.67
N LEU A 359 -6.92 -24.79 8.47
CA LEU A 359 -6.10 -24.23 9.55
C LEU A 359 -6.34 -24.88 10.92
N SER A 360 -5.45 -24.61 11.87
CA SER A 360 -5.73 -24.84 13.29
C SER A 360 -6.84 -23.91 13.78
N ARG A 361 -7.49 -24.26 14.89
CA ARG A 361 -8.52 -23.42 15.53
C ARG A 361 -8.07 -21.98 15.78
N ASP A 362 -6.82 -21.81 16.21
CA ASP A 362 -6.27 -20.49 16.52
C ASP A 362 -5.86 -19.74 15.23
N GLY A 363 -5.59 -20.46 14.15
CA GLY A 363 -5.42 -19.92 12.79
C GLY A 363 -6.75 -19.41 12.21
N GLU A 364 -7.82 -20.20 12.31
CA GLU A 364 -9.20 -19.78 11.97
C GLU A 364 -9.61 -18.50 12.74
N ASP A 365 -9.45 -18.50 14.07
CA ASP A 365 -9.76 -17.35 14.92
C ASP A 365 -8.85 -16.15 14.62
N SER A 366 -7.63 -16.37 14.10
CA SER A 366 -6.72 -15.30 13.65
C SER A 366 -7.11 -14.72 12.28
N VAL A 367 -7.51 -15.56 11.32
CA VAL A 367 -7.90 -15.09 9.98
C VAL A 367 -9.17 -14.26 10.03
N LEU A 368 -10.19 -14.67 10.81
CA LEU A 368 -11.38 -13.82 11.01
C LEU A 368 -11.05 -12.48 11.68
N ARG A 369 -10.07 -12.46 12.59
CA ARG A 369 -9.59 -11.21 13.21
C ARG A 369 -8.91 -10.30 12.20
N GLN A 370 -8.05 -10.84 11.34
CA GLN A 370 -7.36 -10.09 10.28
C GLN A 370 -8.34 -9.55 9.23
N ALA A 371 -9.33 -10.35 8.83
CA ALA A 371 -10.38 -9.92 7.91
C ALA A 371 -11.18 -8.73 8.49
N LEU A 372 -11.64 -8.83 9.73
CA LEU A 372 -12.38 -7.78 10.44
C LEU A 372 -11.50 -6.65 11.02
N GLU A 373 -10.17 -6.68 10.83
CA GLU A 373 -9.24 -5.65 11.33
C GLU A 373 -9.37 -4.32 10.58
N LEU A 374 -9.72 -4.39 9.29
CA LEU A 374 -9.84 -3.24 8.40
C LEU A 374 -11.01 -3.36 7.40
N THR A 375 -11.42 -4.57 7.02
CA THR A 375 -12.48 -4.75 6.02
C THR A 375 -13.86 -4.44 6.61
N PRO A 376 -14.70 -3.62 5.95
CA PRO A 376 -16.10 -3.49 6.31
C PRO A 376 -16.81 -4.84 6.27
N SER A 377 -17.58 -5.19 7.31
CA SER A 377 -18.31 -6.46 7.38
C SER A 377 -19.31 -6.66 6.24
N SER A 378 -19.80 -5.56 5.65
CA SER A 378 -20.65 -5.55 4.44
C SER A 378 -19.91 -5.93 3.14
N LYS A 379 -18.61 -6.23 3.22
CA LYS A 379 -17.75 -6.62 2.09
C LYS A 379 -16.96 -7.92 2.32
N ILE A 380 -17.28 -8.63 3.40
CA ILE A 380 -16.72 -9.95 3.72
C ILE A 380 -17.73 -11.03 3.28
N LEU A 381 -17.26 -12.02 2.52
CA LEU A 381 -18.06 -13.08 1.91
C LEU A 381 -17.68 -14.46 2.49
N TRP A 382 -18.59 -15.43 2.40
CA TRP A 382 -18.40 -16.78 2.94
C TRP A 382 -18.44 -17.86 1.85
N SER A 383 -17.40 -18.68 1.79
CA SER A 383 -17.38 -19.90 1.00
C SER A 383 -16.72 -21.07 1.72
N THR A 384 -17.07 -22.29 1.33
CA THR A 384 -16.43 -23.50 1.90
C THR A 384 -15.18 -23.93 1.16
N ASP A 385 -15.00 -23.47 -0.08
CA ASP A 385 -14.14 -24.09 -1.12
C ASP A 385 -14.26 -25.63 -1.22
N GLY A 386 -15.44 -26.15 -0.86
CA GLY A 386 -15.67 -27.58 -0.71
C GLY A 386 -15.50 -28.31 -2.04
N HIS A 387 -14.43 -29.10 -2.17
CA HIS A 387 -14.12 -29.89 -3.35
C HIS A 387 -14.20 -31.40 -3.07
N PHE A 388 -14.61 -32.17 -4.09
CA PHE A 388 -14.73 -33.63 -4.14
C PHE A 388 -15.68 -34.29 -3.13
N TYR A 389 -15.61 -33.91 -1.86
CA TYR A 389 -16.19 -34.58 -0.71
C TYR A 389 -17.25 -33.70 -0.02
N PRO A 390 -18.48 -34.21 0.22
CA PRO A 390 -19.48 -33.45 0.97
C PRO A 390 -19.04 -33.18 2.41
N GLU A 391 -18.15 -34.02 2.96
CA GLU A 391 -17.56 -33.83 4.29
C GLU A 391 -16.79 -32.51 4.44
N THR A 392 -16.13 -32.02 3.39
CA THR A 392 -15.39 -30.75 3.40
C THR A 392 -16.32 -29.57 3.68
N TYR A 393 -17.46 -29.50 2.98
CA TYR A 393 -18.49 -28.47 3.17
C TYR A 393 -19.03 -28.46 4.60
N TRP A 394 -19.24 -29.64 5.19
CA TRP A 394 -19.75 -29.77 6.56
C TRP A 394 -18.72 -29.29 7.59
N LEU A 395 -17.46 -29.71 7.45
CA LEU A 395 -16.36 -29.27 8.31
C LEU A 395 -16.11 -27.76 8.19
N ALA A 396 -16.07 -27.21 6.97
CA ALA A 396 -15.89 -25.78 6.72
C ALA A 396 -16.99 -24.94 7.39
N ASN A 397 -18.26 -25.24 7.10
CA ASN A 397 -19.41 -24.56 7.71
C ASN A 397 -19.42 -24.68 9.24
N LYS A 398 -19.09 -25.86 9.79
CA LYS A 398 -19.02 -26.04 11.24
C LYS A 398 -17.88 -25.22 11.85
N HIS A 399 -16.68 -25.31 11.30
CA HIS A 399 -15.51 -24.61 11.82
C HIS A 399 -15.71 -23.08 11.76
N PHE A 400 -16.26 -22.55 10.67
CA PHE A 400 -16.60 -21.14 10.53
C PHE A 400 -17.64 -20.67 11.54
N ARG A 401 -18.79 -21.36 11.68
CA ARG A 401 -19.81 -21.00 12.68
C ARG A 401 -19.24 -21.05 14.11
N ASP A 402 -18.50 -22.12 14.43
CA ASP A 402 -17.81 -22.24 15.72
C ASP A 402 -16.84 -21.07 15.97
N ALA A 403 -16.15 -20.55 14.95
CA ALA A 403 -15.17 -19.46 15.04
C ALA A 403 -15.81 -18.07 15.09
N LEU A 404 -16.80 -17.83 14.23
CA LEU A 404 -17.60 -16.60 14.19
C LEU A 404 -18.33 -16.37 15.52
N GLU A 405 -18.87 -17.44 16.14
CA GLU A 405 -19.49 -17.37 17.47
C GLU A 405 -18.47 -16.93 18.52
N ARG A 406 -17.29 -17.57 18.57
CA ARG A 406 -16.21 -17.20 19.50
C ARG A 406 -15.78 -15.74 19.34
N LEU A 407 -15.65 -15.28 18.09
CA LEU A 407 -15.15 -13.96 17.78
C LEU A 407 -16.16 -12.86 18.13
N LEU A 408 -17.39 -12.98 17.63
CA LEU A 408 -18.39 -11.94 17.81
C LEU A 408 -18.90 -11.88 19.26
N THR A 409 -19.04 -13.02 19.96
CA THR A 409 -19.37 -13.00 21.39
C THR A 409 -18.25 -12.38 22.23
N ALA A 410 -16.98 -12.56 21.86
CA ALA A 410 -15.86 -11.89 22.52
C ALA A 410 -15.85 -10.37 22.29
N TYR A 411 -16.12 -9.91 21.07
CA TYR A 411 -16.22 -8.47 20.78
C TYR A 411 -17.42 -7.80 21.46
N VAL A 412 -18.58 -8.48 21.57
CA VAL A 412 -19.70 -7.97 22.40
C VAL A 412 -19.33 -7.95 23.89
N ALA A 413 -18.60 -8.95 24.39
CA ALA A 413 -18.16 -9.00 25.79
C ALA A 413 -17.09 -7.95 26.12
N ALA A 414 -16.27 -7.54 25.15
CA ALA A 414 -15.32 -6.43 25.26
C ALA A 414 -16.01 -5.05 25.16
N GLY A 415 -17.16 -4.98 24.49
CA GLY A 415 -17.90 -3.74 24.22
C GLY A 415 -17.53 -3.06 22.90
N ASP A 416 -16.83 -3.76 22.01
CA ASP A 416 -16.44 -3.25 20.68
C ASP A 416 -17.65 -3.13 19.74
N ILE A 417 -18.64 -3.99 19.91
CA ILE A 417 -19.92 -4.03 19.15
C ILE A 417 -21.09 -4.38 20.08
N THR A 418 -22.32 -3.99 19.71
CA THR A 418 -23.55 -4.45 20.37
C THR A 418 -23.97 -5.85 19.90
N VAL A 419 -24.90 -6.49 20.61
CA VAL A 419 -25.49 -7.77 20.17
C VAL A 419 -26.15 -7.63 18.79
N ALA A 420 -26.91 -6.54 18.57
CA ALA A 420 -27.53 -6.23 17.28
C ALA A 420 -26.51 -6.13 16.15
N GLN A 421 -25.42 -5.38 16.35
CA GLN A 421 -24.32 -5.28 15.38
C GLN A 421 -23.64 -6.63 15.14
N GLY A 422 -23.45 -7.46 16.17
CA GLY A 422 -22.94 -8.81 16.02
C GLY A 422 -23.85 -9.70 15.17
N ILE A 423 -25.17 -9.58 15.33
CA ILE A 423 -26.15 -10.31 14.52
C ILE A 423 -26.10 -9.82 13.07
N ASP A 424 -26.06 -8.51 12.83
CA ASP A 424 -25.95 -7.95 11.49
C ASP A 424 -24.66 -8.40 10.79
N ILE A 425 -23.49 -8.27 11.44
CA ILE A 425 -22.20 -8.75 10.92
C ILE A 425 -22.27 -10.24 10.56
N ALA A 426 -22.82 -11.07 11.46
CA ALA A 426 -22.91 -12.51 11.23
C ALA A 426 -23.79 -12.84 10.01
N VAL A 427 -24.97 -12.23 9.90
CA VAL A 427 -25.94 -12.55 8.84
C VAL A 427 -25.53 -11.91 7.49
N ASP A 428 -24.85 -10.76 7.51
CA ASP A 428 -24.29 -10.15 6.31
C ASP A 428 -23.16 -11.01 5.72
N MET A 429 -22.22 -11.47 6.55
CA MET A 429 -21.15 -12.39 6.16
C MET A 429 -21.67 -13.76 5.70
N MET A 430 -22.63 -14.34 6.42
CA MET A 430 -23.19 -15.67 6.08
C MET A 430 -24.08 -15.64 4.82
N PHE A 431 -24.75 -14.53 4.52
CA PHE A 431 -25.86 -14.52 3.56
C PHE A 431 -25.97 -13.23 2.74
N TRP A 432 -26.16 -12.06 3.37
CA TRP A 432 -26.65 -10.90 2.60
C TRP A 432 -25.63 -10.31 1.62
N ASN A 433 -24.34 -10.31 1.95
CA ASN A 433 -23.32 -9.78 1.05
C ASN A 433 -23.29 -10.58 -0.25
N SER A 434 -23.25 -11.92 -0.16
CA SER A 434 -23.31 -12.81 -1.32
C SER A 434 -24.67 -12.76 -2.04
N ASN A 435 -25.80 -12.65 -1.32
CA ASN A 435 -27.11 -12.47 -1.96
C ASN A 435 -27.20 -11.18 -2.80
N GLN A 436 -26.66 -10.07 -2.30
CA GLN A 436 -26.62 -8.80 -3.04
C GLN A 436 -25.64 -8.86 -4.22
N LEU A 437 -24.38 -9.25 -3.96
CA LEU A 437 -23.29 -9.23 -4.94
C LEU A 437 -23.56 -10.13 -6.16
N TYR A 438 -24.04 -11.35 -5.92
CA TYR A 438 -24.39 -12.31 -6.98
C TYR A 438 -25.87 -12.19 -7.43
N LYS A 439 -26.60 -11.18 -6.93
CA LYS A 439 -27.98 -10.81 -7.31
C LYS A 439 -28.95 -12.00 -7.28
N LEU A 440 -28.90 -12.80 -6.22
CA LEU A 440 -29.63 -14.05 -6.14
C LEU A 440 -31.14 -13.85 -5.88
N ASP A 441 -31.55 -12.69 -5.34
CA ASP A 441 -32.94 -12.29 -5.05
C ASP A 441 -33.64 -13.22 -4.03
N GLU A 442 -32.86 -13.85 -3.15
CA GLU A 442 -33.36 -14.82 -2.17
C GLU A 442 -34.28 -14.17 -1.11
N GLU A 443 -34.11 -12.87 -0.83
CA GLU A 443 -34.97 -12.13 0.10
C GLU A 443 -36.43 -12.07 -0.34
N ARG A 444 -36.69 -12.16 -1.66
CA ARG A 444 -38.05 -12.20 -2.23
C ARG A 444 -38.62 -13.61 -2.29
N LYS A 445 -37.77 -14.62 -2.43
CA LYS A 445 -38.15 -16.04 -2.48
C LYS A 445 -38.46 -16.59 -1.09
N PHE A 446 -37.68 -16.19 -0.08
CA PHE A 446 -37.74 -16.68 1.30
C PHE A 446 -37.85 -15.52 2.32
N PRO A 447 -38.92 -14.71 2.27
CA PRO A 447 -39.07 -13.51 3.11
C PRO A 447 -39.21 -13.80 4.62
N GLU A 448 -39.33 -15.05 5.03
CA GLU A 448 -39.17 -15.50 6.41
C GLU A 448 -37.72 -15.41 6.93
N LEU A 449 -36.70 -15.45 6.07
CA LEU A 449 -35.30 -15.29 6.47
C LEU A 449 -35.02 -13.85 6.93
N LEU A 450 -35.48 -12.84 6.18
CA LEU A 450 -35.47 -11.42 6.61
C LEU A 450 -36.09 -11.24 8.00
N ARG A 451 -37.25 -11.88 8.22
CA ARG A 451 -38.02 -11.77 9.47
C ARG A 451 -37.44 -12.59 10.62
N ALA A 452 -36.52 -13.53 10.36
CA ALA A 452 -35.86 -14.31 11.41
C ALA A 452 -34.73 -13.53 12.09
N CYS A 453 -34.02 -12.68 11.35
CA CYS A 453 -32.99 -11.77 11.89
C CYS A 453 -33.52 -10.38 12.30
N GLY A 454 -34.84 -10.19 12.40
CA GLY A 454 -35.45 -8.95 12.89
C GLY A 454 -35.42 -7.76 11.91
N ARG A 455 -35.01 -7.95 10.65
CA ARG A 455 -34.94 -6.87 9.65
C ARG A 455 -36.32 -6.63 9.02
N GLU A 456 -36.99 -5.53 9.38
CA GLU A 456 -38.40 -5.28 9.01
C GLU A 456 -38.65 -4.91 7.54
N THR A 457 -37.69 -4.33 6.82
CA THR A 457 -37.88 -3.85 5.43
C THR A 457 -36.68 -4.12 4.53
N VAL A 458 -36.91 -4.22 3.22
CA VAL A 458 -35.85 -4.42 2.21
C VAL A 458 -35.05 -3.14 1.95
N ASP A 459 -35.64 -1.97 2.15
CA ASP A 459 -34.98 -0.69 1.83
C ASP A 459 -33.83 -0.36 2.79
N SER A 460 -33.85 -0.83 4.05
CA SER A 460 -32.72 -0.67 4.98
C SER A 460 -31.44 -1.39 4.49
N MET A 461 -31.60 -2.52 3.78
CA MET A 461 -30.47 -3.27 3.22
C MET A 461 -29.80 -2.55 2.04
N ARG A 462 -30.51 -1.64 1.37
CA ARG A 462 -30.03 -0.94 0.16
C ARG A 462 -29.21 0.30 0.48
N THR A 463 -29.52 0.97 1.59
CA THR A 463 -28.89 2.24 2.00
C THR A 463 -27.43 2.14 2.45
N LEU A 464 -26.90 0.93 2.68
CA LEU A 464 -25.53 0.72 3.17
C LEU A 464 -24.50 0.36 2.09
N VAL A 465 -24.93 -0.16 0.93
CA VAL A 465 -24.02 -0.63 -0.14
C VAL A 465 -24.14 0.22 -1.41
N ASN A 466 -25.29 0.86 -1.68
CA ASN A 466 -25.47 1.71 -2.85
C ASN A 466 -26.11 3.07 -2.50
N GLY A 467 -25.26 4.06 -2.26
CA GLY A 467 -25.62 5.47 -2.05
C GLY A 467 -26.12 6.17 -3.32
N GLY A 468 -27.26 5.72 -3.86
CA GLY A 468 -27.87 6.22 -5.09
C GLY A 468 -28.36 7.68 -5.00
N SER A 469 -27.42 8.62 -5.11
CA SER A 469 -27.71 10.06 -5.21
C SER A 469 -28.58 10.33 -6.44
N LYS A 470 -29.75 10.96 -6.24
CA LYS A 470 -30.66 11.34 -7.33
C LYS A 470 -30.14 12.59 -8.04
N THR A 471 -29.28 12.39 -9.04
CA THR A 471 -28.75 13.46 -9.89
C THR A 471 -29.87 14.16 -10.67
N PRO A 472 -30.02 15.51 -10.57
CA PRO A 472 -30.62 16.30 -11.63
C PRO A 472 -29.62 16.42 -12.77
N SER A 473 -30.01 16.08 -14.00
CA SER A 473 -29.09 16.01 -15.13
C SER A 473 -28.49 17.37 -15.52
N PHE A 474 -27.23 17.34 -15.99
CA PHE A 474 -26.71 18.34 -16.92
C PHE A 474 -26.32 17.64 -18.21
N ASN A 475 -27.03 17.99 -19.29
CA ASN A 475 -26.84 17.35 -20.60
C ASN A 475 -25.56 17.82 -21.28
N SER A 476 -24.89 16.90 -21.98
CA SER A 476 -23.88 17.26 -22.97
C SER A 476 -24.54 17.89 -24.20
N TYR A 477 -24.02 19.02 -24.67
CA TYR A 477 -24.38 19.61 -25.96
C TYR A 477 -23.17 20.24 -26.64
N ALA A 478 -22.43 19.41 -27.38
CA ALA A 478 -21.38 19.87 -28.30
C ALA A 478 -21.91 19.98 -29.73
N SER A 479 -22.74 20.99 -30.03
CA SER A 479 -22.95 21.51 -31.40
C SER A 479 -23.87 22.74 -31.42
N THR A 480 -23.36 23.89 -31.90
CA THR A 480 -23.83 24.52 -33.16
C THR A 480 -23.02 25.78 -33.48
N ALA A 481 -23.13 26.26 -34.72
CA ALA A 481 -22.37 27.41 -35.23
C ALA A 481 -23.14 28.74 -35.11
N VAL A 482 -22.37 29.85 -35.03
CA VAL A 482 -22.67 31.21 -35.54
C VAL A 482 -24.11 31.75 -35.42
N GLY A 483 -24.32 32.73 -34.52
CA GLY A 483 -25.56 33.52 -34.46
C GLY A 483 -25.38 34.89 -33.77
N ASN A 484 -25.86 35.97 -34.41
CA ASN A 484 -25.62 37.36 -33.96
C ASN A 484 -26.60 37.87 -32.87
N ALA A 485 -26.04 38.65 -31.94
CA ALA A 485 -26.55 39.88 -31.27
C ALA A 485 -28.06 40.19 -31.14
N ALA A 486 -28.51 40.66 -29.95
CA ALA A 486 -28.93 42.06 -29.69
C ALA A 486 -29.90 42.30 -28.47
N THR A 487 -29.55 43.31 -27.64
CA THR A 487 -30.42 44.30 -26.94
C THR A 487 -31.61 43.95 -26.01
N ALA A 488 -31.46 44.39 -24.74
CA ALA A 488 -32.43 45.13 -23.87
C ALA A 488 -33.71 44.39 -23.35
N SER A 489 -34.38 44.74 -22.23
CA SER A 489 -34.34 45.84 -21.22
C SER A 489 -34.95 45.33 -19.86
N ALA A 490 -35.23 46.03 -18.73
CA ALA A 490 -35.17 47.44 -18.29
C ALA A 490 -34.96 47.57 -16.73
N ARG A 491 -35.80 48.36 -16.03
CA ARG A 491 -35.92 48.68 -14.55
C ARG A 491 -37.31 49.37 -14.33
N PRO A 492 -37.79 49.84 -13.14
CA PRO A 492 -37.15 50.21 -11.83
C PRO A 492 -37.80 49.48 -10.60
N GLY A 493 -37.57 49.73 -9.30
CA GLY A 493 -36.89 50.76 -8.45
C GLY A 493 -37.86 51.25 -7.33
N PRO A 494 -37.51 52.13 -6.35
CA PRO A 494 -36.23 52.80 -5.98
C PRO A 494 -35.48 52.04 -4.83
N SER A 495 -34.97 52.50 -3.65
CA SER A 495 -34.91 53.78 -2.88
C SER A 495 -33.75 53.79 -1.84
N LEU A 496 -33.46 54.93 -1.17
CA LEU A 496 -32.36 55.15 -0.18
C LEU A 496 -32.77 56.19 0.91
N PRO A 497 -32.01 56.38 2.03
CA PRO A 497 -30.77 57.22 2.12
C PRO A 497 -29.58 56.49 2.82
N ALA A 498 -28.27 56.72 2.59
CA ALA A 498 -27.39 57.92 2.50
C ALA A 498 -27.12 58.63 3.87
N ALA A 499 -25.91 59.07 4.30
CA ALA A 499 -24.47 59.01 3.91
C ALA A 499 -23.62 59.68 5.07
N PRO A 500 -22.31 60.07 5.03
CA PRO A 500 -21.07 59.57 4.38
C PRO A 500 -19.90 59.28 5.41
N LEU A 501 -18.64 59.12 4.93
CA LEU A 501 -17.38 58.80 5.68
C LEU A 501 -16.66 60.04 6.31
N PRO A 502 -15.74 59.89 7.30
CA PRO A 502 -14.29 59.76 6.98
C PRO A 502 -13.36 58.98 7.97
N VAL A 503 -12.37 58.29 7.40
CA VAL A 503 -10.94 58.11 7.82
C VAL A 503 -10.54 57.96 9.32
N THR A 504 -10.00 56.79 9.67
CA THR A 504 -8.63 56.60 10.22
C THR A 504 -8.22 55.12 10.07
N GLY A 505 -6.93 54.80 10.08
CA GLY A 505 -6.41 53.47 9.71
C GLY A 505 -6.06 52.56 10.90
N ALA A 506 -6.25 51.25 10.70
CA ALA A 506 -5.67 50.17 11.50
C ALA A 506 -5.40 48.96 10.58
N SER A 507 -4.41 48.12 10.91
CA SER A 507 -4.10 46.89 10.17
C SER A 507 -5.17 45.82 10.35
N LEU A 508 -5.66 45.24 9.25
CA LEU A 508 -6.58 44.10 9.29
C LEU A 508 -5.87 42.82 9.78
N PRO A 509 -6.50 42.01 10.66
CA PRO A 509 -5.96 40.71 11.04
C PRO A 509 -6.00 39.71 9.87
N VAL A 510 -5.04 38.78 9.84
CA VAL A 510 -5.13 37.57 9.01
C VAL A 510 -6.15 36.62 9.65
N PRO A 511 -7.07 35.99 8.89
CA PRO A 511 -8.02 35.04 9.44
C PRO A 511 -7.31 33.78 9.98
N SER A 512 -7.46 33.49 11.26
CA SER A 512 -7.05 32.22 11.86
C SER A 512 -8.02 31.11 11.45
N ALA A 513 -7.68 30.33 10.43
CA ALA A 513 -8.44 29.15 10.05
C ALA A 513 -8.24 28.03 11.09
N SER A 514 -9.12 27.98 12.09
CA SER A 514 -9.10 26.94 13.12
C SER A 514 -9.58 25.61 12.53
N THR A 515 -8.66 24.77 12.08
CA THR A 515 -8.93 23.36 11.76
C THR A 515 -9.37 22.64 13.04
N SER A 516 -10.65 22.31 13.14
CA SER A 516 -11.20 21.63 14.31
C SER A 516 -10.70 20.18 14.38
N ALA A 517 -9.80 19.92 15.33
CA ALA A 517 -9.59 18.57 15.84
C ALA A 517 -10.92 17.99 16.38
N PRO A 518 -11.12 16.66 16.38
CA PRO A 518 -12.38 16.04 16.82
C PRO A 518 -12.70 16.37 18.28
N SER A 519 -13.64 17.30 18.48
CA SER A 519 -13.98 17.85 19.78
C SER A 519 -14.85 16.87 20.59
N GLY A 520 -14.21 16.00 21.36
CA GLY A 520 -14.91 15.04 22.23
C GLY A 520 -14.02 14.25 23.19
N GLN A 521 -12.76 14.00 22.87
CA GLN A 521 -11.85 13.31 23.79
C GLN A 521 -11.44 14.23 24.95
N SER A 522 -11.67 13.76 26.18
CA SER A 522 -11.04 14.34 27.38
C SER A 522 -9.53 14.18 27.31
N SER A 523 -8.76 15.13 27.86
CA SER A 523 -7.29 15.02 27.95
C SER A 523 -6.84 13.74 28.67
N THR A 524 -7.63 13.25 29.64
CA THR A 524 -7.44 11.95 30.29
C THR A 524 -7.42 10.78 29.31
N ALA A 525 -8.24 10.81 28.25
CA ALA A 525 -8.30 9.75 27.25
C ALA A 525 -7.05 9.76 26.35
N VAL A 526 -6.57 10.94 25.96
CA VAL A 526 -5.32 11.10 25.19
C VAL A 526 -4.12 10.58 25.99
N PHE A 527 -4.03 10.92 27.27
CA PHE A 527 -2.96 10.41 28.15
C PHE A 527 -3.07 8.89 28.36
N ALA A 528 -4.28 8.34 28.48
CA ALA A 528 -4.49 6.89 28.55
C ALA A 528 -4.05 6.18 27.25
N GLN A 529 -4.44 6.69 26.08
CA GLN A 529 -4.04 6.13 24.77
C GLN A 529 -2.52 6.17 24.59
N ASN A 530 -1.88 7.29 24.92
CA ASN A 530 -0.42 7.43 24.87
C ASN A 530 0.30 6.44 25.80
N LEU A 531 -0.24 6.19 26.99
CA LEU A 531 0.27 5.16 27.89
C LEU A 531 0.10 3.76 27.31
N THR A 532 -1.06 3.43 26.73
CA THR A 532 -1.30 2.12 26.10
C THR A 532 -0.30 1.84 24.97
N VAL A 533 -0.09 2.81 24.07
CA VAL A 533 0.90 2.66 22.97
C VAL A 533 2.30 2.42 23.51
N PHE A 534 2.72 3.18 24.53
CA PHE A 534 4.03 3.02 25.17
C PHE A 534 4.16 1.68 25.92
N ASP A 535 3.09 1.21 26.56
CA ASP A 535 3.07 -0.06 27.28
C ASP A 535 3.13 -1.26 26.34
N THR A 536 2.40 -1.25 25.22
CA THR A 536 2.49 -2.28 24.19
C THR A 536 3.91 -2.36 23.62
N PHE A 537 4.55 -1.22 23.36
CA PHE A 537 5.95 -1.17 22.92
C PHE A 537 6.91 -1.77 23.97
N LEU A 538 6.70 -1.51 25.27
CA LEU A 538 7.54 -2.09 26.33
C LEU A 538 7.27 -3.57 26.59
N GLN A 539 6.05 -4.07 26.33
CA GLN A 539 5.72 -5.49 26.43
C GLN A 539 6.45 -6.31 25.37
N THR A 540 6.56 -5.79 24.13
CA THR A 540 7.37 -6.40 23.07
C THR A 540 8.87 -6.13 23.25
N ASN A 541 9.25 -5.05 23.93
CA ASN A 541 10.66 -4.64 24.12
C ASN A 541 11.07 -4.51 25.61
N PRO A 542 10.95 -5.57 26.44
CA PRO A 542 11.18 -5.49 27.90
C PRO A 542 12.64 -5.21 28.30
N GLY A 543 13.57 -5.24 27.35
CA GLY A 543 14.97 -4.84 27.56
C GLY A 543 15.19 -3.32 27.63
N VAL A 544 14.22 -2.49 27.21
CA VAL A 544 14.36 -1.03 27.14
C VAL A 544 14.29 -0.41 28.54
N LYS A 545 15.26 0.44 28.87
CA LYS A 545 15.39 1.13 30.16
C LYS A 545 15.37 2.65 30.03
N TYR A 546 15.78 3.17 28.87
CA TYR A 546 15.86 4.60 28.58
C TYR A 546 15.10 4.96 27.30
N ILE A 547 14.43 6.11 27.31
CA ILE A 547 13.80 6.71 26.13
C ILE A 547 14.57 7.97 25.76
N TRP A 548 14.95 8.09 24.49
CA TRP A 548 15.65 9.22 23.93
C TRP A 548 14.65 10.08 23.14
N LEU A 549 14.29 11.23 23.70
CA LEU A 549 13.53 12.24 22.97
C LEU A 549 14.49 12.94 22.01
N GLN A 550 14.35 12.69 20.70
CA GLN A 550 15.17 13.27 19.63
C GLN A 550 14.47 14.43 18.94
N PHE A 551 15.29 15.35 18.40
CA PHE A 551 14.88 16.42 17.48
C PHE A 551 16.08 16.93 16.68
N LEU A 552 15.81 17.56 15.54
CA LEU A 552 16.84 18.12 14.66
C LEU A 552 16.97 19.64 14.87
N ASP A 553 18.19 20.13 15.10
CA ASP A 553 18.47 21.57 15.20
C ASP A 553 18.75 22.24 13.84
N TYR A 554 18.92 23.56 13.86
CA TYR A 554 19.10 24.38 12.65
C TYR A 554 20.43 24.13 11.91
N THR A 555 21.39 23.41 12.52
CA THR A 555 22.65 22.97 11.87
C THR A 555 22.56 21.61 11.17
N GLY A 556 21.40 20.94 11.27
CA GLY A 556 21.25 19.55 10.85
C GLY A 556 21.70 18.53 11.91
N THR A 557 22.01 18.97 13.14
CA THR A 557 22.43 18.07 14.21
C THR A 557 21.24 17.48 14.96
N LEU A 558 21.22 16.15 15.05
CA LEU A 558 20.27 15.37 15.83
C LEU A 558 20.62 15.49 17.32
N ARG A 559 19.86 16.31 18.04
CA ARG A 559 19.98 16.52 19.49
C ARG A 559 19.08 15.52 20.23
N ASN A 560 19.40 15.22 21.49
CA ASN A 560 18.57 14.34 22.32
C ASN A 560 18.42 14.80 23.77
N ARG A 561 17.39 14.25 24.43
CA ARG A 561 17.23 14.21 25.88
C ARG A 561 16.89 12.79 26.30
N MET A 562 17.65 12.24 27.25
CA MET A 562 17.49 10.86 27.71
C MET A 562 16.75 10.85 29.06
N VAL A 563 15.70 10.03 29.16
CA VAL A 563 14.95 9.80 30.39
C VAL A 563 14.83 8.31 30.68
N THR A 564 14.57 7.92 31.93
CA THR A 564 14.21 6.54 32.24
C THR A 564 12.80 6.22 31.74
N VAL A 565 12.51 4.95 31.49
CA VAL A 565 11.14 4.49 31.16
C VAL A 565 10.11 4.96 32.20
N GLN A 566 10.45 4.95 33.50
CA GLN A 566 9.57 5.47 34.56
C GLN A 566 9.27 6.98 34.41
N GLN A 567 10.28 7.78 34.06
CA GLN A 567 10.11 9.22 33.86
C GLN A 567 9.36 9.53 32.57
N PHE A 568 9.59 8.80 31.48
CA PHE A 568 8.82 8.95 30.24
C PHE A 568 7.34 8.59 30.46
N ARG A 569 7.07 7.46 31.14
CA ARG A 569 5.72 7.07 31.55
C ARG A 569 5.00 8.17 32.33
N LYS A 570 5.70 8.81 33.28
CA LYS A 570 5.16 9.95 34.04
C LYS A 570 4.85 11.15 33.13
N GLN A 571 5.68 11.43 32.12
CA GLN A 571 5.45 12.52 31.18
C GLN A 571 4.18 12.26 30.35
N LEU A 572 4.04 11.06 29.79
CA LEU A 572 2.83 10.63 29.07
C LEU A 572 1.57 10.66 29.97
N SER A 573 1.67 10.23 31.24
CA SER A 573 0.53 10.19 32.16
C SER A 573 0.10 11.54 32.74
N THR A 574 0.87 12.61 32.52
CA THR A 574 0.61 13.95 33.09
C THR A 574 0.55 15.05 32.03
N GLY A 575 0.93 14.77 30.78
CA GLY A 575 1.12 15.77 29.73
C GLY A 575 2.31 16.71 29.96
N GLN A 576 3.14 16.48 30.98
CA GLN A 576 4.27 17.36 31.34
C GLN A 576 5.48 17.08 30.45
N ASN A 577 5.53 17.74 29.30
CA ASN A 577 6.61 17.65 28.32
C ASN A 577 7.95 18.24 28.85
N PRO A 578 9.12 17.73 28.44
CA PRO A 578 10.41 18.35 28.76
C PRO A 578 10.56 19.78 28.22
N VAL A 579 11.00 20.69 29.08
CA VAL A 579 11.35 22.08 28.74
C VAL A 579 12.76 22.15 28.16
N ILE A 580 12.95 22.94 27.09
CA ILE A 580 14.21 23.17 26.40
C ILE A 580 14.39 24.67 26.17
N THR A 581 15.59 25.21 26.39
CA THR A 581 15.90 26.62 26.09
C THR A 581 15.88 26.89 24.58
N SER A 582 15.29 28.03 24.19
CA SER A 582 15.29 28.51 22.80
C SER A 582 16.69 28.80 22.25
N ALA A 583 17.73 28.85 23.09
CA ALA A 583 19.12 28.98 22.65
C ALA A 583 19.52 27.95 21.58
N LEU A 584 18.95 26.73 21.61
CA LEU A 584 19.25 25.68 20.64
C LEU A 584 18.87 26.01 19.19
N THR A 585 18.03 27.02 18.92
CA THR A 585 17.79 27.48 17.54
C THR A 585 18.93 28.35 16.99
N ARG A 586 19.82 28.84 17.86
CA ARG A 586 20.97 29.69 17.55
C ARG A 586 22.28 29.22 18.21
N LEU A 587 22.41 27.93 18.51
CA LEU A 587 23.67 27.32 18.96
C LEU A 587 24.27 26.46 17.84
N LEU A 588 25.59 26.56 17.65
CA LEU A 588 26.33 25.71 16.72
C LEU A 588 26.51 24.29 17.27
N GLN A 589 27.09 23.40 16.46
CA GLN A 589 27.33 21.99 16.79
C GLN A 589 28.28 21.75 17.98
N ASP A 590 29.02 22.76 18.40
CA ASP A 590 29.91 22.77 19.56
C ASP A 590 29.54 23.87 20.56
N ASP A 591 28.24 24.15 20.66
CA ASP A 591 27.58 25.06 21.61
C ASP A 591 28.11 26.50 21.62
N HIS A 592 28.78 26.91 20.54
CA HIS A 592 29.11 28.31 20.30
C HIS A 592 27.86 29.09 19.89
N PRO A 593 27.59 30.28 20.49
CA PRO A 593 26.41 31.08 20.16
C PRO A 593 26.54 31.69 18.76
N ALA A 594 25.52 31.51 17.93
CA ALA A 594 25.34 32.26 16.70
C ALA A 594 24.88 33.71 16.99
N THR A 595 24.93 34.57 15.98
CA THR A 595 24.50 35.97 16.08
C THR A 595 23.07 36.08 16.63
N GLY A 596 22.87 36.86 17.70
CA GLY A 596 21.55 37.02 18.34
C GLY A 596 21.07 35.82 19.17
N CYS A 597 21.92 34.82 19.44
CA CYS A 597 21.61 33.74 20.38
C CYS A 597 21.31 34.31 21.79
N SER A 598 20.31 33.74 22.46
CA SER A 598 19.86 34.15 23.79
C SER A 598 19.54 32.94 24.64
N ALA A 599 19.98 32.94 25.90
CA ALA A 599 19.57 31.95 26.91
C ALA A 599 18.15 32.21 27.47
N THR A 600 17.53 33.35 27.11
CA THR A 600 16.17 33.70 27.52
C THR A 600 15.16 33.13 26.54
N GLY A 601 14.19 32.38 27.06
CA GLY A 601 13.14 31.72 26.29
C GLY A 601 13.26 30.19 26.32
N GLN A 602 12.12 29.52 26.13
CA GLN A 602 12.02 28.07 26.16
C GLN A 602 10.84 27.56 25.32
N PHE A 603 10.87 26.27 25.01
CA PHE A 603 9.82 25.52 24.31
C PHE A 603 9.72 24.10 24.90
N LEU A 604 8.66 23.38 24.55
CA LEU A 604 8.35 22.05 25.08
C LEU A 604 8.58 20.96 24.02
N LEU A 605 9.10 19.79 24.41
CA LEU A 605 9.22 18.62 23.54
C LEU A 605 8.03 17.66 23.72
N ALA A 606 7.06 17.68 22.81
CA ALA A 606 5.99 16.69 22.81
C ALA A 606 6.44 15.45 22.01
N PRO A 607 6.44 14.23 22.60
CA PRO A 607 6.84 13.02 21.89
C PRO A 607 5.78 12.56 20.88
N ASP A 608 6.23 12.25 19.67
CA ASP A 608 5.41 11.63 18.64
C ASP A 608 5.53 10.10 18.71
N LEU A 609 4.63 9.45 19.43
CA LEU A 609 4.69 8.01 19.70
C LEU A 609 4.59 7.14 18.43
N SER A 610 4.16 7.69 17.28
CA SER A 610 4.22 6.98 15.99
C SER A 610 5.65 6.68 15.52
N THR A 611 6.65 7.38 16.09
CA THR A 611 8.08 7.25 15.76
C THR A 611 8.87 6.41 16.79
N LEU A 612 8.19 5.79 17.76
CA LEU A 612 8.83 5.08 18.86
C LEU A 612 9.55 3.81 18.38
N SER A 613 10.88 3.81 18.44
CA SER A 613 11.72 2.84 17.71
C SER A 613 13.02 2.48 18.45
N LEU A 614 13.39 1.20 18.50
CA LEU A 614 14.61 0.69 19.17
C LEU A 614 15.90 1.32 18.63
N ASN A 615 16.91 1.51 19.47
CA ASN A 615 18.24 1.92 19.01
C ASN A 615 19.12 0.71 18.74
N LYS A 616 19.45 0.46 17.46
CA LYS A 616 20.29 -0.64 16.98
C LYS A 616 21.73 -0.18 16.70
N GLY A 617 22.65 -1.15 16.50
CA GLY A 617 24.10 -0.90 16.32
C GLY A 617 24.85 -0.40 17.57
N ILE A 618 24.18 -0.25 18.72
CA ILE A 618 24.75 0.35 19.94
C ILE A 618 24.40 -0.51 21.17
N PRO A 619 25.35 -0.78 22.10
CA PRO A 619 25.08 -1.54 23.33
C PRO A 619 24.36 -0.68 24.39
N SER A 620 23.19 -0.14 24.04
CA SER A 620 22.37 0.73 24.89
C SER A 620 20.94 0.17 25.02
N PRO A 621 20.44 -0.14 26.22
CA PRO A 621 19.07 -0.62 26.44
C PRO A 621 18.08 0.54 26.30
N SER A 622 17.87 1.01 25.06
CA SER A 622 17.18 2.26 24.78
C SER A 622 16.34 2.22 23.50
N ALA A 623 15.24 2.96 23.53
CA ALA A 623 14.47 3.34 22.35
C ALA A 623 14.50 4.86 22.16
N THR A 624 14.14 5.31 20.97
CA THR A 624 14.08 6.71 20.55
C THR A 624 12.65 7.07 20.18
N VAL A 625 12.28 8.33 20.40
CA VAL A 625 11.04 8.93 19.90
C VAL A 625 11.37 10.33 19.36
N GLN A 626 10.87 10.67 18.18
CA GLN A 626 10.99 12.03 17.65
C GLN A 626 10.01 12.96 18.36
N THR A 627 10.27 14.26 18.30
CA THR A 627 9.48 15.25 19.05
C THR A 627 9.03 16.43 18.21
N TRP A 628 7.81 16.88 18.47
CA TRP A 628 7.34 18.20 18.09
C TRP A 628 7.86 19.22 19.11
N TRP A 629 8.24 20.41 18.64
CA TRP A 629 8.44 21.55 19.54
C TRP A 629 7.11 22.28 19.69
N MET A 630 6.61 22.38 20.91
CA MET A 630 5.35 23.04 21.25
C MET A 630 5.62 24.38 21.93
N ALA A 631 4.70 25.32 21.75
CA ALA A 631 4.73 26.58 22.47
C ALA A 631 4.55 26.33 23.98
N ASP A 632 5.36 27.01 24.80
CA ASP A 632 5.29 26.94 26.26
C ASP A 632 4.05 27.70 26.74
N THR A 633 2.98 26.96 27.01
CA THR A 633 1.63 27.48 27.30
C THR A 633 1.05 26.77 28.53
N GLU A 634 0.14 27.43 29.24
CA GLU A 634 -0.54 26.85 30.42
C GLU A 634 -1.53 25.71 30.05
N ALA A 635 -1.71 25.42 28.75
CA ALA A 635 -2.61 24.37 28.25
C ALA A 635 -1.96 22.98 28.32
N ILE A 636 -2.65 22.02 28.95
CA ILE A 636 -2.20 20.63 29.08
C ILE A 636 -3.32 19.69 28.57
N PRO A 637 -3.10 18.90 27.49
CA PRO A 637 -1.90 18.86 26.65
C PRO A 637 -1.69 20.16 25.87
N ASN A 638 -0.43 20.43 25.48
CA ASN A 638 -0.11 21.55 24.60
C ASN A 638 -0.70 21.30 23.20
N THR A 639 -1.51 22.23 22.69
CA THR A 639 -2.16 22.12 21.37
C THR A 639 -1.52 23.00 20.29
N GLU A 640 -0.63 23.90 20.67
CA GLU A 640 0.04 24.85 19.76
C GLU A 640 1.48 24.43 19.48
N HIS A 641 1.76 24.07 18.23
CA HIS A 641 3.13 23.86 17.76
C HIS A 641 3.88 25.19 17.74
N TRP A 642 5.15 25.17 18.12
CA TRP A 642 5.99 26.37 18.04
C TRP A 642 6.32 26.67 16.58
N ASP A 643 6.18 27.92 16.16
CA ASP A 643 6.42 28.39 14.79
C ASP A 643 7.85 28.09 14.29
N ARG A 644 8.80 27.93 15.23
CA ARG A 644 10.20 27.60 14.95
C ARG A 644 10.51 26.10 14.81
N CYS A 645 9.51 25.22 14.86
CA CYS A 645 9.72 23.76 14.80
C CYS A 645 9.94 23.25 13.36
N PRO A 646 11.13 22.72 12.98
CA PRO A 646 11.38 22.24 11.62
C PRO A 646 10.43 21.12 11.19
N ARG A 647 10.18 20.15 12.07
CA ARG A 647 9.31 18.99 11.79
C ARG A 647 7.85 19.42 11.56
N TRP A 648 7.37 20.41 12.30
CA TRP A 648 6.04 20.99 12.09
C TRP A 648 5.93 21.80 10.79
N LEU A 649 6.96 22.56 10.41
CA LEU A 649 6.94 23.31 9.14
C LEU A 649 6.80 22.41 7.91
N LEU A 650 7.41 21.21 7.95
CA LEU A 650 7.20 20.19 6.92
C LEU A 650 5.75 19.69 6.96
N GLN A 651 5.25 19.28 8.13
CA GLN A 651 3.86 18.83 8.31
C GLN A 651 2.85 19.89 7.83
N SER A 652 3.08 21.18 8.08
CA SER A 652 2.16 22.25 7.69
C SER A 652 2.11 22.45 6.17
N GLN A 653 3.21 22.21 5.44
CA GLN A 653 3.16 22.22 3.97
C GLN A 653 2.41 20.99 3.43
N CYS A 654 2.60 19.80 4.03
CA CYS A 654 1.83 18.60 3.66
C CYS A 654 0.32 18.83 3.90
N ASN A 655 -0.04 19.39 5.06
CA ASN A 655 -1.42 19.71 5.41
C ASN A 655 -2.03 20.73 4.43
N ALA A 656 -1.27 21.73 4.00
CA ALA A 656 -1.70 22.72 3.00
C ALA A 656 -1.92 22.07 1.62
N LEU A 657 -0.98 21.24 1.14
CA LEU A 657 -1.13 20.49 -0.11
C LEU A 657 -2.40 19.61 -0.10
N LYS A 658 -2.65 18.93 1.02
CA LYS A 658 -3.83 18.06 1.14
C LYS A 658 -5.14 18.82 1.28
N SER A 659 -5.17 19.94 1.99
CA SER A 659 -6.41 20.69 2.23
C SER A 659 -6.77 21.69 1.13
N GLU A 660 -5.79 22.30 0.45
CA GLU A 660 -6.04 23.28 -0.61
C GLU A 660 -6.14 22.62 -2.01
N PHE A 661 -5.44 21.51 -2.25
CA PHE A 661 -5.31 20.89 -3.58
C PHE A 661 -5.64 19.39 -3.63
N ASN A 662 -5.93 18.75 -2.50
CA ASN A 662 -6.10 17.29 -2.34
C ASN A 662 -4.84 16.45 -2.67
N ILE A 663 -3.67 17.08 -2.73
CA ILE A 663 -2.40 16.41 -3.02
C ILE A 663 -1.88 15.72 -1.75
N SER A 664 -1.65 14.41 -1.83
CA SER A 664 -0.81 13.64 -0.90
C SER A 664 0.60 13.54 -1.47
N MET A 665 1.62 13.54 -0.59
CA MET A 665 3.03 13.50 -0.99
C MET A 665 3.67 12.19 -0.54
N LEU A 666 4.50 11.60 -1.39
CA LEU A 666 5.47 10.59 -0.95
C LEU A 666 6.88 11.11 -1.16
N MET A 667 7.80 10.72 -0.29
CA MET A 667 9.24 11.02 -0.37
C MET A 667 10.07 9.79 -0.04
N GLY A 668 11.12 9.55 -0.82
CA GLY A 668 12.17 8.56 -0.55
C GLY A 668 13.55 9.19 -0.76
N PHE A 669 14.59 8.65 -0.10
CA PHE A 669 15.93 9.21 -0.15
C PHE A 669 16.96 8.16 -0.61
N GLU A 670 17.74 8.47 -1.65
CA GLU A 670 18.98 7.78 -1.97
C GLU A 670 20.04 8.22 -0.94
N LEU A 671 20.31 7.42 0.10
CA LEU A 671 21.25 7.76 1.17
C LEU A 671 22.66 7.27 0.83
N GLU A 672 23.49 8.15 0.28
CA GLU A 672 24.90 7.86 0.03
C GLU A 672 25.75 8.10 1.30
N VAL A 673 26.62 7.14 1.64
CA VAL A 673 27.47 7.18 2.84
C VAL A 673 28.87 6.71 2.50
N ILE A 674 29.90 7.44 2.96
CA ILE A 674 31.30 7.03 2.87
C ILE A 674 31.77 6.50 4.24
N PHE A 675 32.27 5.27 4.24
CA PHE A 675 32.92 4.63 5.39
C PHE A 675 34.45 4.87 5.32
N MET A 676 35.04 5.31 6.43
CA MET A 676 36.43 5.74 6.52
C MET A 676 37.16 5.10 7.72
N LYS A 677 38.48 4.94 7.61
CA LYS A 677 39.34 4.51 8.71
C LYS A 677 39.80 5.73 9.52
N PRO A 678 39.60 5.77 10.86
CA PRO A 678 40.23 6.77 11.71
C PRO A 678 41.76 6.68 11.61
N ALA A 679 42.42 7.79 11.32
CA ALA A 679 43.86 7.94 11.35
C ALA A 679 44.26 8.67 12.63
N MET A 680 45.08 8.01 13.46
CA MET A 680 45.69 8.62 14.64
C MET A 680 46.96 9.35 14.20
N THR A 681 46.99 10.68 14.33
CA THR A 681 48.20 11.48 14.12
C THR A 681 49.14 11.31 15.31
N GLU A 682 50.46 11.29 15.07
CA GLU A 682 51.46 11.34 16.16
C GLU A 682 51.46 12.71 16.86
N ASP A 683 51.12 13.77 16.11
CA ASP A 683 50.84 15.10 16.64
C ASP A 683 49.52 15.15 17.42
N GLN A 684 49.52 15.87 18.55
CA GLN A 684 48.41 15.99 19.49
C GLN A 684 47.29 16.91 18.98
N SER A 685 46.66 16.53 17.88
CA SER A 685 45.38 17.08 17.41
C SER A 685 44.24 16.72 18.38
N ASP A 686 43.35 17.66 18.67
CA ASP A 686 42.09 17.40 19.40
C ASP A 686 41.11 16.47 18.63
N PHE A 687 41.43 16.14 17.37
CA PHE A 687 40.59 15.39 16.45
C PHE A 687 41.40 14.35 15.69
N ALA A 688 40.85 13.13 15.54
CA ALA A 688 41.37 12.15 14.58
C ALA A 688 41.08 12.59 13.13
N ASP A 689 42.02 12.32 12.22
CA ASP A 689 41.79 12.43 10.78
C ASP A 689 41.10 11.15 10.25
N PHE A 690 40.63 11.15 9.01
CA PHE A 690 39.92 10.02 8.40
C PHE A 690 40.41 9.74 6.98
N GLY A 691 41.08 8.58 6.83
CA GLY A 691 41.55 8.08 5.55
C GLY A 691 40.51 7.20 4.84
N PRO A 692 40.59 7.05 3.50
CA PRO A 692 39.73 6.15 2.75
C PRO A 692 39.92 4.70 3.21
N LEU A 693 38.81 3.97 3.34
CA LEU A 693 38.79 2.59 3.87
C LEU A 693 39.60 1.62 2.99
N HIS A 694 39.48 1.79 1.68
CA HIS A 694 40.19 1.10 0.61
C HIS A 694 40.44 2.11 -0.53
N MET A 695 41.15 1.74 -1.60
CA MET A 695 41.38 2.64 -2.76
C MET A 695 40.78 2.10 -4.06
N VAL A 696 40.77 0.78 -4.25
CA VAL A 696 40.10 0.15 -5.40
C VAL A 696 38.60 0.20 -5.16
N HIS A 697 37.85 0.84 -6.05
CA HIS A 697 36.41 1.01 -5.96
C HIS A 697 35.82 1.07 -7.37
N SER A 698 34.52 0.83 -7.46
CA SER A 698 33.75 0.87 -8.71
C SER A 698 32.27 0.89 -8.33
N TRP A 699 31.51 1.73 -9.03
CA TRP A 699 30.04 1.77 -8.95
C TRP A 699 29.45 0.40 -9.32
N SER A 700 28.40 -0.03 -8.59
CA SER A 700 27.62 -1.25 -8.87
C SER A 700 28.47 -2.52 -9.10
N ASN A 701 29.58 -2.63 -8.36
CA ASN A 701 30.60 -3.67 -8.54
C ASN A 701 31.19 -4.07 -7.19
N MET A 702 31.43 -5.36 -7.01
CA MET A 702 31.94 -5.94 -5.76
C MET A 702 33.44 -6.27 -5.92
N THR A 703 34.30 -5.26 -5.79
CA THR A 703 35.75 -5.49 -5.83
C THR A 703 36.20 -6.26 -4.58
N HIS A 704 37.39 -6.86 -4.65
CA HIS A 704 37.96 -7.65 -3.54
C HIS A 704 37.99 -6.89 -2.20
N GLN A 705 38.20 -5.56 -2.20
CA GLN A 705 38.23 -4.73 -1.00
C GLN A 705 36.84 -4.27 -0.51
N GLN A 706 35.80 -4.41 -1.34
CA GLN A 706 34.41 -4.14 -0.97
C GLN A 706 33.74 -5.39 -0.38
N LEU A 707 34.18 -6.60 -0.75
CA LEU A 707 33.79 -7.85 -0.07
C LEU A 707 34.10 -7.81 1.43
N ASP A 708 35.25 -7.23 1.82
CA ASP A 708 35.64 -7.05 3.22
C ASP A 708 34.65 -6.17 4.02
N MET A 709 33.79 -5.40 3.34
CA MET A 709 32.76 -4.56 3.97
C MET A 709 31.44 -5.29 4.18
N LEU A 710 31.16 -6.37 3.43
CA LEU A 710 29.83 -6.99 3.38
C LEU A 710 29.25 -7.32 4.77
N PRO A 711 29.98 -7.92 5.73
CA PRO A 711 29.41 -8.22 7.04
C PRO A 711 28.91 -6.99 7.82
N MET A 712 29.53 -5.82 7.63
CA MET A 712 29.09 -4.55 8.23
C MET A 712 27.89 -3.96 7.48
N ILE A 713 27.86 -4.09 6.15
CA ILE A 713 26.76 -3.61 5.31
C ILE A 713 25.51 -4.47 5.51
N GLU A 714 25.67 -5.79 5.61
CA GLU A 714 24.61 -6.76 5.89
C GLU A 714 24.06 -6.55 7.32
N GLU A 715 24.91 -6.35 8.34
CA GLU A 715 24.46 -5.97 9.70
C GLU A 715 23.66 -4.65 9.70
N ILE A 716 24.04 -3.66 8.87
CA ILE A 716 23.25 -2.43 8.68
C ILE A 716 21.88 -2.75 8.09
N VAL A 717 21.81 -3.55 7.02
CA VAL A 717 20.55 -3.91 6.33
C VAL A 717 19.64 -4.72 7.26
N GLU A 718 20.18 -5.68 8.00
CA GLU A 718 19.45 -6.45 9.02
C GLU A 718 18.89 -5.54 10.12
N TYR A 719 19.71 -4.65 10.69
CA TYR A 719 19.26 -3.71 11.73
C TYR A 719 18.29 -2.63 11.23
N LEU A 720 18.19 -2.41 9.92
CA LEU A 720 17.14 -1.56 9.32
C LEU A 720 15.85 -2.36 9.13
N ALA A 721 15.93 -3.61 8.65
CA ALA A 721 14.78 -4.51 8.54
C ALA A 721 14.15 -4.82 9.92
N GLU A 722 14.95 -5.00 10.97
CA GLU A 722 14.48 -5.12 12.37
C GLU A 722 13.77 -3.87 12.92
N LEU A 723 13.74 -2.77 12.16
CA LEU A 723 13.11 -1.49 12.52
C LEU A 723 11.99 -1.08 11.56
N ASP A 724 11.48 -2.00 10.71
CA ASP A 724 10.48 -1.73 9.65
C ASP A 724 11.01 -0.79 8.55
N ILE A 725 12.33 -0.81 8.30
CA ILE A 725 13.02 -0.04 7.26
C ILE A 725 13.59 -1.02 6.22
N HIS A 726 12.71 -1.61 5.42
CA HIS A 726 13.08 -2.55 4.36
C HIS A 726 13.62 -1.81 3.14
N LEU A 727 14.92 -1.99 2.84
CA LEU A 727 15.56 -1.39 1.67
C LEU A 727 15.24 -2.20 0.40
N PRO A 728 14.79 -1.56 -0.71
CA PRO A 728 14.57 -2.25 -1.98
C PRO A 728 15.88 -2.68 -2.67
N GLN A 729 16.98 -1.97 -2.41
CA GLN A 729 18.33 -2.32 -2.85
C GLN A 729 19.38 -1.65 -1.95
N PHE A 730 20.65 -2.05 -2.08
CA PHE A 730 21.82 -1.33 -1.58
C PHE A 730 23.03 -1.72 -2.45
N HIS A 731 23.94 -0.78 -2.72
CA HIS A 731 25.09 -1.05 -3.59
C HIS A 731 26.32 -0.19 -3.28
N SER A 732 27.46 -0.63 -3.79
CA SER A 732 28.69 0.15 -3.83
C SER A 732 28.59 1.31 -4.81
N GLU A 733 29.24 2.43 -4.47
CA GLU A 733 29.18 3.68 -5.21
C GLU A 733 30.55 4.12 -5.78
N ALA A 734 30.55 5.26 -6.48
CA ALA A 734 31.66 5.77 -7.29
C ALA A 734 32.82 6.45 -6.51
N ALA A 735 32.89 6.32 -5.17
CA ALA A 735 34.06 6.69 -4.37
C ALA A 735 34.52 5.54 -3.43
N PRO A 736 35.79 5.54 -2.96
CA PRO A 736 36.29 4.51 -2.06
C PRO A 736 35.59 4.57 -0.70
N GLY A 737 35.08 3.43 -0.25
CA GLY A 737 34.24 3.32 0.94
C GLY A 737 32.81 3.83 0.76
N GLN A 738 32.38 4.26 -0.43
CA GLN A 738 31.01 4.73 -0.65
C GLN A 738 30.04 3.60 -0.92
N TRP A 739 28.88 3.67 -0.28
CA TRP A 739 27.71 2.84 -0.53
C TRP A 739 26.45 3.71 -0.55
N GLU A 740 25.44 3.27 -1.29
CA GLU A 740 24.11 3.87 -1.31
C GLU A 740 23.08 2.93 -0.68
N PHE A 741 22.20 3.51 0.13
CA PHE A 741 21.08 2.85 0.78
C PHE A 741 19.77 3.57 0.40
N PRO A 742 19.16 3.28 -0.76
CA PRO A 742 17.82 3.78 -1.11
C PRO A 742 16.79 3.43 -0.04
N LEU A 743 16.17 4.45 0.56
CA LEU A 743 15.16 4.28 1.59
C LEU A 743 13.75 4.20 0.96
N PRO A 744 12.86 3.31 1.45
CA PRO A 744 11.50 3.17 0.94
C PRO A 744 10.69 4.47 1.11
N PRO A 745 9.74 4.76 0.19
CA PRO A 745 9.01 6.02 0.20
C PRO A 745 7.93 6.08 1.29
N PHE A 746 7.82 7.24 1.95
CA PHE A 746 6.80 7.52 2.96
C PHE A 746 6.26 8.96 2.84
N GLU A 747 5.17 9.28 3.55
CA GLU A 747 4.73 10.68 3.75
C GLU A 747 5.89 11.54 4.33
N PRO A 748 6.05 12.82 3.93
CA PRO A 748 7.33 13.54 4.04
C PRO A 748 7.96 13.61 5.43
N VAL A 749 7.14 13.73 6.49
CA VAL A 749 7.64 13.76 7.87
C VAL A 749 8.22 12.40 8.26
N LYS A 750 7.49 11.29 8.00
CA LYS A 750 7.99 9.93 8.23
C LYS A 750 9.24 9.65 7.37
N ALA A 751 9.27 10.10 6.12
CA ALA A 751 10.45 9.91 5.26
C ALA A 751 11.72 10.53 5.87
N VAL A 752 11.61 11.72 6.48
CA VAL A 752 12.75 12.36 7.17
C VAL A 752 13.01 11.73 8.55
N ASP A 753 12.00 11.32 9.31
CA ASP A 753 12.19 10.56 10.58
C ASP A 753 13.01 9.28 10.31
N ILE A 754 12.65 8.53 9.26
CA ILE A 754 13.30 7.31 8.81
C ILE A 754 14.71 7.59 8.28
N LEU A 755 14.93 8.68 7.54
CA LEU A 755 16.26 9.09 7.08
C LEU A 755 17.24 9.29 8.23
N PHE A 756 16.83 9.98 9.30
CA PHE A 756 17.70 10.15 10.47
C PHE A 756 17.84 8.86 11.27
N LYS A 757 16.83 7.98 11.29
CA LYS A 757 16.96 6.65 11.89
C LYS A 757 17.98 5.79 11.16
N ALA A 758 17.99 5.81 9.82
CA ALA A 758 18.98 5.11 9.02
C ALA A 758 20.40 5.64 9.28
N LYS A 759 20.57 6.96 9.31
CA LYS A 759 21.84 7.61 9.69
C LYS A 759 22.31 7.25 11.10
N ASP A 760 21.40 7.02 12.05
CA ASP A 760 21.77 6.53 13.39
C ASP A 760 22.26 5.08 13.36
N VAL A 761 21.55 4.15 12.70
CA VAL A 761 21.97 2.74 12.58
C VAL A 761 23.32 2.63 11.87
N ILE A 762 23.46 3.27 10.70
CA ILE A 762 24.68 3.23 9.89
C ILE A 762 25.90 3.75 10.67
N ARG A 763 25.76 4.88 11.38
CA ARG A 763 26.85 5.45 12.20
C ARG A 763 27.18 4.59 13.42
N ASN A 764 26.19 3.94 14.02
CA ASN A 764 26.38 3.06 15.17
C ASN A 764 27.13 1.77 14.76
N VAL A 765 26.68 1.08 13.71
CA VAL A 765 27.33 -0.14 13.20
C VAL A 765 28.73 0.17 12.69
N ALA A 766 28.92 1.22 11.88
CA ALA A 766 30.25 1.64 11.44
C ALA A 766 31.22 1.82 12.62
N LYS A 767 30.76 2.47 13.69
CA LYS A 767 31.54 2.67 14.92
C LYS A 767 31.83 1.37 15.66
N ALA A 768 30.91 0.40 15.68
CA ALA A 768 31.15 -0.93 16.24
C ALA A 768 32.26 -1.69 15.49
N HIS A 769 32.32 -1.53 14.16
CA HIS A 769 33.40 -2.03 13.29
C HIS A 769 34.67 -1.14 13.28
N GLY A 770 34.75 -0.12 14.15
CA GLY A 770 35.92 0.75 14.29
C GLY A 770 36.08 1.81 13.18
N LEU A 771 35.05 2.03 12.37
CA LEU A 771 35.02 2.94 11.22
C LEU A 771 34.20 4.21 11.51
N LYS A 772 34.37 5.22 10.65
CA LYS A 772 33.56 6.43 10.61
C LYS A 772 32.72 6.43 9.34
N ALA A 773 31.40 6.31 9.48
CA ALA A 773 30.45 6.68 8.42
C ALA A 773 30.27 8.20 8.39
N THR A 774 30.23 8.80 7.20
CA THR A 774 29.93 10.23 6.98
C THR A 774 29.03 10.41 5.77
N CYS A 775 28.18 11.44 5.81
CA CYS A 775 27.43 11.95 4.64
C CYS A 775 28.00 13.31 4.15
N TYR A 776 29.24 13.64 4.54
CA TYR A 776 29.91 14.89 4.18
C TYR A 776 30.02 15.05 2.65
N PRO A 777 29.74 16.23 2.05
CA PRO A 777 29.38 16.32 0.63
C PRO A 777 30.44 15.86 -0.38
N ARG A 778 31.74 15.91 -0.04
CA ARG A 778 32.83 15.37 -0.87
C ARG A 778 34.10 15.13 -0.04
N PRO A 779 34.26 13.96 0.63
CA PRO A 779 35.40 13.70 1.52
C PRO A 779 36.75 13.65 0.78
N PHE A 780 36.76 13.32 -0.51
CA PHE A 780 37.99 13.22 -1.32
C PHE A 780 37.86 14.04 -2.62
N ALA A 781 38.78 14.97 -2.84
CA ALA A 781 38.71 15.89 -3.99
C ALA A 781 38.94 15.21 -5.35
N PHE A 782 39.38 13.94 -5.36
CA PHE A 782 39.63 13.12 -6.55
C PHE A 782 38.48 12.15 -6.90
N THR A 783 37.39 12.13 -6.13
CA THR A 783 36.23 11.24 -6.31
C THR A 783 34.98 12.03 -6.68
N CYS A 784 33.84 11.34 -6.92
CA CYS A 784 32.53 11.98 -6.82
C CYS A 784 32.26 12.50 -5.38
N GLY A 785 31.15 13.23 -5.21
CA GLY A 785 30.64 13.62 -3.90
C GLY A 785 29.74 12.54 -3.28
N SER A 786 29.15 12.87 -2.12
CA SER A 786 28.05 12.11 -1.54
C SER A 786 26.79 12.95 -1.44
N ALA A 787 25.64 12.34 -1.72
CA ALA A 787 24.34 12.99 -1.77
C ALA A 787 23.28 12.35 -0.86
N ASN A 788 22.15 13.06 -0.78
CA ASN A 788 20.91 12.53 -0.24
C ASN A 788 19.77 12.83 -1.22
N HIS A 789 19.87 12.35 -2.46
CA HIS A 789 18.88 12.67 -3.50
C HIS A 789 17.49 12.32 -3.01
N VAL A 790 16.55 13.26 -3.14
CA VAL A 790 15.18 13.06 -2.68
C VAL A 790 14.27 12.83 -3.87
N HIS A 791 13.75 11.62 -3.96
CA HIS A 791 12.60 11.32 -4.78
C HIS A 791 11.34 11.83 -4.09
N PHE A 792 10.47 12.50 -4.83
CA PHE A 792 9.16 12.93 -4.33
C PHE A 792 8.08 12.78 -5.41
N SER A 793 6.85 12.44 -5.00
CA SER A 793 5.70 12.42 -5.90
C SER A 793 4.53 13.26 -5.38
N ILE A 794 3.84 13.95 -6.29
CA ILE A 794 2.49 14.47 -6.07
C ILE A 794 1.47 13.38 -6.43
N ASN A 795 0.45 13.17 -5.59
CA ASN A 795 -0.52 12.09 -5.75
C ASN A 795 -1.93 12.57 -5.37
N GLY A 796 -2.97 12.12 -6.07
CA GLY A 796 -4.37 12.42 -5.74
C GLY A 796 -5.34 11.90 -6.80
N PRO A 797 -6.66 12.05 -6.59
CA PRO A 797 -7.68 11.44 -7.44
C PRO A 797 -7.85 12.17 -8.78
N GLY A 798 -8.26 11.44 -9.82
CA GLY A 798 -8.56 12.01 -11.14
C GLY A 798 -7.34 12.67 -11.78
N ASP A 799 -7.53 13.84 -12.38
CA ASP A 799 -6.52 14.63 -13.11
C ASP A 799 -5.58 15.44 -12.18
N THR A 800 -5.48 15.10 -10.89
CA THR A 800 -4.69 15.85 -9.90
C THR A 800 -3.23 16.01 -10.36
N VAL A 801 -2.63 14.97 -10.94
CA VAL A 801 -1.23 15.01 -11.38
C VAL A 801 -1.09 15.90 -12.62
N GLU A 802 -1.82 15.61 -13.70
CA GLU A 802 -1.77 16.35 -14.97
C GLU A 802 -2.03 17.85 -14.79
N LYS A 803 -2.95 18.19 -13.89
CA LYS A 803 -3.35 19.56 -13.58
C LYS A 803 -2.32 20.32 -12.76
N TYR A 804 -1.74 19.69 -11.74
CA TYR A 804 -0.91 20.39 -10.75
C TYR A 804 0.60 20.17 -10.91
N GLU A 805 1.04 19.20 -11.71
CA GLU A 805 2.46 18.95 -11.96
C GLU A 805 3.18 20.19 -12.57
N PRO A 806 2.69 20.84 -13.64
CA PRO A 806 3.38 22.00 -14.22
C PRO A 806 3.53 23.21 -13.26
N PRO A 807 2.47 23.69 -12.56
CA PRO A 807 2.62 24.80 -11.63
C PRO A 807 3.46 24.44 -10.40
N PHE A 808 3.38 23.21 -9.86
CA PHE A 808 4.24 22.77 -8.77
C PHE A 808 5.72 22.80 -9.18
N LEU A 809 6.03 22.30 -10.37
CA LEU A 809 7.40 22.27 -10.89
C LEU A 809 7.94 23.68 -11.18
N ALA A 810 7.12 24.57 -11.75
CA ALA A 810 7.47 25.97 -11.97
C ALA A 810 7.81 26.68 -10.64
N GLY A 811 7.00 26.48 -9.60
CA GLY A 811 7.28 27.02 -8.27
C GLY A 811 8.61 26.53 -7.68
N ILE A 812 8.94 25.25 -7.82
CA ILE A 812 10.23 24.71 -7.35
C ILE A 812 11.40 25.35 -8.10
N LEU A 813 11.30 25.51 -9.42
CA LEU A 813 12.36 26.09 -10.26
C LEU A 813 12.61 27.57 -9.95
N ASP A 814 11.55 28.38 -9.80
CA ASP A 814 11.64 29.80 -9.43
C ASP A 814 12.40 29.99 -8.10
N HIS A 815 12.14 29.12 -7.12
CA HIS A 815 12.74 29.19 -5.78
C HIS A 815 14.06 28.42 -5.65
N LEU A 816 14.47 27.62 -6.63
CA LEU A 816 15.62 26.71 -6.53
C LEU A 816 16.93 27.40 -6.07
N PRO A 817 17.28 28.63 -6.50
CA PRO A 817 18.44 29.36 -5.98
C PRO A 817 18.38 29.64 -4.47
N ALA A 818 17.19 29.82 -3.89
CA ALA A 818 16.98 29.99 -2.46
C ALA A 818 16.92 28.64 -1.72
N LEU A 819 16.34 27.59 -2.35
CA LEU A 819 16.32 26.23 -1.80
C LEU A 819 17.73 25.70 -1.52
N LEU A 820 18.72 26.03 -2.36
CA LEU A 820 20.11 25.61 -2.19
C LEU A 820 20.69 25.99 -0.81
N ALA A 821 20.23 27.06 -0.17
CA ALA A 821 20.69 27.39 1.18
C ALA A 821 20.39 26.24 2.17
N PHE A 822 19.17 25.69 2.13
CA PHE A 822 18.76 24.59 3.02
C PHE A 822 19.24 23.21 2.56
N THR A 823 19.40 22.99 1.25
CA THR A 823 19.77 21.67 0.70
C THR A 823 21.28 21.48 0.54
N LEU A 824 22.06 22.57 0.52
CA LEU A 824 23.52 22.63 0.46
C LEU A 824 24.02 23.67 1.49
N PRO A 825 24.06 23.34 2.79
CA PRO A 825 24.16 24.32 3.89
C PRO A 825 25.58 24.77 4.26
N LEU A 826 26.64 24.17 3.71
CA LEU A 826 28.04 24.55 3.97
C LEU A 826 28.73 25.06 2.70
N GLU A 827 29.88 25.73 2.85
CA GLU A 827 30.68 26.15 1.68
C GLU A 827 31.14 24.94 0.86
N GLU A 828 31.48 23.83 1.52
CA GLU A 828 31.91 22.58 0.90
C GLU A 828 30.79 21.81 0.19
N SER A 829 29.52 22.08 0.52
CA SER A 829 28.37 21.55 -0.23
C SER A 829 28.38 21.99 -1.70
N TYR A 830 28.92 23.18 -2.00
CA TYR A 830 28.97 23.75 -3.34
C TYR A 830 30.04 23.12 -4.24
N ALA A 831 30.90 22.25 -3.70
CA ALA A 831 31.74 21.36 -4.50
C ALA A 831 30.92 20.34 -5.35
N ARG A 832 29.61 20.27 -5.14
CA ARG A 832 28.62 19.50 -5.93
C ARG A 832 27.89 20.34 -7.00
N VAL A 833 28.06 21.67 -7.06
CA VAL A 833 27.43 22.55 -8.07
C VAL A 833 28.41 22.79 -9.22
N ASN A 834 28.54 21.80 -10.10
CA ASN A 834 29.53 21.72 -11.17
C ASN A 834 29.05 20.76 -12.28
N ALA A 835 29.43 21.00 -13.54
CA ALA A 835 29.12 20.14 -14.68
C ALA A 835 29.78 18.75 -14.60
N GLY A 836 29.21 17.76 -15.31
CA GLY A 836 29.79 16.44 -15.53
C GLY A 836 30.13 15.59 -14.29
N ILE A 837 29.47 15.86 -13.14
CA ILE A 837 29.65 15.09 -11.89
C ILE A 837 28.33 14.58 -11.28
N TRP A 838 27.24 14.54 -12.07
CA TRP A 838 25.96 13.89 -11.73
C TRP A 838 25.24 14.36 -10.45
N SER A 839 25.62 15.50 -9.89
CA SER A 839 25.03 16.08 -8.67
C SER A 839 24.09 17.28 -8.91
N GLY A 840 23.65 17.48 -10.15
CA GLY A 840 22.66 18.50 -10.53
C GLY A 840 23.17 19.72 -11.28
N GLY A 841 24.43 19.71 -11.75
CA GLY A 841 24.95 20.69 -12.69
C GLY A 841 25.06 22.13 -12.17
N GLU A 842 24.92 23.10 -13.07
CA GLU A 842 25.23 24.52 -12.85
C GLU A 842 24.07 25.49 -13.13
N TYR A 843 22.91 25.01 -13.61
CA TYR A 843 21.80 25.86 -14.07
C TYR A 843 20.47 25.42 -13.46
N VAL A 844 19.58 26.38 -13.18
CA VAL A 844 18.18 26.10 -12.85
C VAL A 844 17.52 25.49 -14.08
N CYS A 845 17.29 24.18 -14.04
CA CYS A 845 16.68 23.42 -15.13
C CYS A 845 16.03 22.13 -14.61
N TRP A 846 15.17 21.55 -15.44
CA TRP A 846 14.60 20.23 -15.23
C TRP A 846 14.76 19.39 -16.50
N GLY A 847 14.63 18.07 -16.39
CA GLY A 847 14.70 17.19 -17.56
C GLY A 847 14.18 15.78 -17.30
N THR A 848 13.52 15.18 -18.29
CA THR A 848 12.98 13.83 -18.20
C THR A 848 14.12 12.81 -18.23
N GLN A 849 14.18 11.96 -17.20
CA GLN A 849 15.19 10.92 -16.99
C GLN A 849 16.67 11.38 -16.96
N ASN A 850 16.94 12.69 -17.02
CA ASN A 850 18.27 13.27 -17.08
C ASN A 850 18.92 13.39 -15.67
N LYS A 851 20.09 12.78 -15.43
CA LYS A 851 20.81 12.87 -14.14
C LYS A 851 21.77 14.08 -14.02
N GLU A 852 21.96 14.90 -15.06
CA GLU A 852 22.85 16.08 -15.02
C GLU A 852 22.14 17.36 -14.52
N VAL A 853 20.80 17.38 -14.52
CA VAL A 853 19.98 18.52 -14.10
C VAL A 853 19.68 18.48 -12.60
N PRO A 854 19.42 19.63 -11.93
CA PRO A 854 19.18 19.65 -10.49
C PRO A 854 17.83 19.02 -10.11
N LEU A 855 16.89 18.93 -11.06
CA LEU A 855 15.55 18.41 -10.85
C LEU A 855 15.15 17.47 -12.01
N ARG A 856 15.35 16.16 -11.80
CA ARG A 856 15.03 15.11 -12.77
C ARG A 856 13.55 14.74 -12.67
N LYS A 857 12.87 14.63 -13.81
CA LYS A 857 11.53 14.03 -13.88
C LYS A 857 11.67 12.52 -14.12
N CYS A 858 11.16 11.72 -13.19
CA CYS A 858 11.25 10.26 -13.23
C CYS A 858 9.99 9.62 -13.80
N GLY A 859 8.82 10.24 -13.61
CA GLY A 859 7.54 9.82 -14.19
C GLY A 859 6.50 10.94 -14.08
N PRO A 860 5.24 10.69 -14.49
CA PRO A 860 4.12 11.59 -14.19
C PRO A 860 4.04 11.84 -12.69
N GLY A 861 4.06 13.10 -12.26
CA GLY A 861 4.02 13.51 -10.86
C GLY A 861 5.26 13.14 -10.01
N HIS A 862 6.22 12.37 -10.52
CA HIS A 862 7.37 11.83 -9.78
C HIS A 862 8.69 12.48 -10.22
N PHE A 863 9.40 13.05 -9.25
CA PHE A 863 10.63 13.83 -9.44
C PHE A 863 11.75 13.36 -8.52
N GLU A 864 12.96 13.82 -8.81
CA GLU A 864 14.16 13.67 -8.00
C GLU A 864 14.90 15.02 -7.95
N LEU A 865 15.06 15.57 -6.74
CA LEU A 865 15.94 16.72 -6.52
C LEU A 865 17.36 16.21 -6.25
N LYS A 866 18.32 16.61 -7.10
CA LYS A 866 19.72 16.17 -7.01
C LYS A 866 20.61 17.09 -6.19
N THR A 867 20.31 18.38 -6.16
CA THR A 867 21.06 19.41 -5.44
C THR A 867 20.73 19.44 -3.94
N ILE A 868 20.84 18.29 -3.29
CA ILE A 868 20.69 18.08 -1.84
C ILE A 868 21.80 17.17 -1.33
N ASP A 869 22.41 17.53 -0.21
CA ASP A 869 23.45 16.74 0.46
C ASP A 869 22.96 16.12 1.78
N GLY A 870 23.83 15.33 2.40
CA GLY A 870 23.49 14.57 3.60
C GLY A 870 23.67 15.26 4.93
N ILE A 871 24.00 16.56 4.96
CA ILE A 871 24.38 17.27 6.19
C ILE A 871 23.39 18.35 6.63
N GLY A 872 22.46 18.77 5.77
CA GLY A 872 21.43 19.77 6.09
C GLY A 872 20.31 19.28 7.01
N ASN A 873 19.56 20.25 7.57
CA ASN A 873 18.30 19.96 8.26
C ASN A 873 17.23 19.61 7.22
N SER A 874 17.08 18.31 6.92
CA SER A 874 16.18 17.83 5.87
C SER A 874 14.70 18.20 6.11
N TYR A 875 14.26 18.47 7.35
CA TYR A 875 12.92 19.02 7.58
C TYR A 875 12.77 20.43 7.01
N LEU A 876 13.74 21.33 7.27
CA LEU A 876 13.76 22.66 6.66
C LEU A 876 13.92 22.59 5.15
N SER A 877 14.80 21.71 4.64
CA SER A 877 15.01 21.52 3.21
C SER A 877 13.72 21.08 2.50
N MET A 878 12.99 20.10 3.06
CA MET A 878 11.75 19.60 2.46
C MET A 878 10.56 20.54 2.70
N ALA A 879 10.50 21.23 3.84
CA ALA A 879 9.51 22.27 4.06
C ALA A 879 9.67 23.40 3.03
N ALA A 880 10.91 23.78 2.71
CA ALA A 880 11.22 24.77 1.69
C ALA A 880 10.81 24.28 0.29
N LEU A 881 11.13 23.03 -0.06
CA LEU A 881 10.74 22.41 -1.33
C LEU A 881 9.21 22.39 -1.52
N LEU A 882 8.46 21.93 -0.52
CA LEU A 882 6.99 21.91 -0.58
C LEU A 882 6.37 23.31 -0.54
N ALA A 883 6.97 24.26 0.20
CA ALA A 883 6.54 25.66 0.20
C ALA A 883 6.72 26.33 -1.17
N ALA A 884 7.81 26.02 -1.87
CA ALA A 884 8.07 26.48 -3.23
C ALA A 884 7.06 25.92 -4.23
N GLY A 885 6.81 24.60 -4.20
CA GLY A 885 5.76 23.99 -5.02
C GLY A 885 4.36 24.53 -4.71
N LEU A 886 4.03 24.75 -3.43
CA LEU A 886 2.78 25.39 -3.00
C LEU A 886 2.62 26.82 -3.50
N HIS A 887 3.70 27.61 -3.59
CA HIS A 887 3.62 28.93 -4.23
C HIS A 887 3.23 28.79 -5.71
N GLY A 888 3.86 27.84 -6.41
CA GLY A 888 3.52 27.46 -7.78
C GLY A 888 2.03 27.17 -7.98
N LEU A 889 1.47 26.28 -7.15
CA LEU A 889 0.05 25.93 -7.16
C LEU A 889 -0.87 27.11 -6.84
N ARG A 890 -0.55 27.86 -5.77
CA ARG A 890 -1.38 28.98 -5.29
C ARG A 890 -1.41 30.18 -6.25
N GLN A 891 -0.47 30.28 -7.20
CA GLN A 891 -0.41 31.35 -8.19
C GLN A 891 -0.64 30.89 -9.63
N ASP A 892 -0.92 29.60 -9.86
CA ASP A 892 -1.08 28.98 -11.20
C ASP A 892 0.12 29.30 -12.12
N LEU A 893 1.33 29.11 -11.59
CA LEU A 893 2.57 29.44 -12.32
C LEU A 893 2.73 28.57 -13.56
N LYS A 894 3.25 29.16 -14.64
CA LYS A 894 3.46 28.46 -15.90
C LYS A 894 4.88 27.93 -15.98
N LEU A 895 5.00 26.64 -16.29
CA LEU A 895 6.25 26.01 -16.64
C LEU A 895 6.71 26.47 -18.03
N GLU A 896 7.28 27.67 -18.12
CA GLU A 896 7.83 28.22 -19.37
C GLU A 896 9.14 27.53 -19.80
N MET A 897 9.85 26.97 -18.82
CA MET A 897 11.10 26.23 -19.01
C MET A 897 10.83 24.81 -19.54
N LYS A 898 11.54 24.43 -20.59
CA LYS A 898 11.36 23.16 -21.31
C LYS A 898 12.28 22.07 -20.78
N ASP A 899 11.92 20.84 -21.12
CA ASP A 899 12.69 19.62 -20.84
C ASP A 899 14.12 19.73 -21.39
N CYS A 900 15.12 19.58 -20.52
CA CYS A 900 16.53 19.62 -20.88
C CYS A 900 17.07 18.19 -21.11
N ALA A 901 17.46 17.89 -22.35
CA ALA A 901 18.16 16.66 -22.70
C ALA A 901 19.69 16.84 -22.61
N GLY A 902 20.36 16.05 -21.76
CA GLY A 902 21.81 16.13 -21.55
C GLY A 902 22.27 17.26 -20.64
N ASP A 903 23.58 17.50 -20.58
CA ASP A 903 24.20 18.51 -19.72
C ASP A 903 23.93 19.94 -20.27
N PRO A 904 23.28 20.84 -19.50
CA PRO A 904 22.97 22.21 -19.93
C PRO A 904 24.21 23.08 -20.17
N THR A 905 25.40 22.66 -19.75
CA THR A 905 26.66 23.36 -20.06
C THR A 905 27.16 23.07 -21.48
N LEU A 906 26.82 21.90 -22.05
CA LEU A 906 27.35 21.43 -23.34
C LEU A 906 26.51 21.85 -24.56
N ILE A 907 25.20 22.08 -24.39
CA ILE A 907 24.29 22.50 -25.48
C ILE A 907 24.51 23.95 -25.96
N GLY A 908 25.26 24.75 -25.19
CA GLY A 908 25.62 26.12 -25.56
C GLY A 908 24.49 27.16 -25.40
N GLU A 909 24.87 28.43 -25.41
CA GLU A 909 24.02 29.55 -24.94
C GLU A 909 22.68 29.68 -25.68
N HIS A 910 22.68 29.61 -27.03
CA HIS A 910 21.48 29.82 -27.83
C HIS A 910 20.44 28.71 -27.64
N GLU A 911 20.88 27.44 -27.62
CA GLU A 911 19.99 26.30 -27.40
C GLU A 911 19.45 26.31 -25.97
N ARG A 912 20.33 26.54 -24.99
CA ARG A 912 19.98 26.70 -23.57
C ARG A 912 18.94 27.81 -23.34
N GLN A 913 19.12 28.99 -23.96
CA GLN A 913 18.12 30.07 -23.94
C GLN A 913 16.78 29.64 -24.58
N SER A 914 16.81 28.84 -25.66
CA SER A 914 15.59 28.36 -26.33
C SER A 914 14.76 27.37 -25.47
N LEU A 915 15.39 26.75 -24.46
CA LEU A 915 14.75 25.94 -23.43
C LEU A 915 14.28 26.76 -22.21
N GLY A 916 14.55 28.07 -22.16
CA GLY A 916 14.23 28.94 -21.03
C GLY A 916 15.27 28.92 -19.89
N ILE A 917 16.32 28.10 -20.02
CA ILE A 917 17.34 27.87 -19.00
C ILE A 917 18.28 29.09 -18.98
N THR A 918 17.98 30.08 -18.14
CA THR A 918 18.67 31.39 -18.16
C THR A 918 19.31 31.76 -16.82
N VAL A 919 19.03 31.00 -15.76
CA VAL A 919 19.50 31.29 -14.40
C VAL A 919 20.57 30.27 -13.99
N PRO A 920 21.82 30.70 -13.72
CA PRO A 920 22.82 29.82 -13.13
C PRO A 920 22.51 29.56 -11.65
N LEU A 921 22.82 28.36 -11.17
CA LEU A 921 22.71 28.01 -9.76
C LEU A 921 23.72 28.80 -8.92
N PRO A 922 23.38 29.17 -7.67
CA PRO A 922 24.35 29.63 -6.69
C PRO A 922 25.47 28.61 -6.47
N ASN A 923 26.66 28.86 -7.01
CA ASN A 923 27.85 28.00 -6.83
C ASN A 923 28.68 28.32 -5.56
N THR A 924 28.07 28.98 -4.57
CA THR A 924 28.67 29.30 -3.26
C THR A 924 27.55 29.55 -2.24
N LEU A 925 27.71 29.11 -0.99
CA LEU A 925 26.75 29.33 0.10
C LEU A 925 26.35 30.81 0.27
N GLU A 926 27.30 31.73 0.15
CA GLU A 926 27.02 33.17 0.26
C GLU A 926 26.02 33.68 -0.79
N LYS A 927 25.94 33.04 -1.97
CA LYS A 927 24.98 33.39 -3.03
C LYS A 927 23.59 32.82 -2.76
N SER A 928 23.48 31.61 -2.22
CA SER A 928 22.18 30.99 -1.89
C SER A 928 21.56 31.62 -0.63
N LEU A 929 22.35 31.93 0.40
CA LEU A 929 21.91 32.75 1.54
C LEU A 929 21.40 34.13 1.08
N LYS A 930 22.10 34.77 0.13
CA LYS A 930 21.66 36.04 -0.50
C LYS A 930 20.48 35.90 -1.47
N ALA A 931 20.14 34.69 -1.92
CA ALA A 931 18.91 34.41 -2.66
C ALA A 931 17.75 34.23 -1.66
N LEU A 932 17.94 33.39 -0.63
CA LEU A 932 16.98 33.15 0.44
C LEU A 932 16.58 34.43 1.19
N ASP A 933 17.52 35.31 1.54
CA ASP A 933 17.19 36.62 2.14
C ASP A 933 16.28 37.48 1.26
N LYS A 934 16.49 37.45 -0.07
CA LYS A 934 15.66 38.20 -1.03
C LYS A 934 14.30 37.54 -1.29
N ASP A 935 14.20 36.23 -1.07
CA ASP A 935 13.00 35.45 -1.33
C ASP A 935 11.93 35.65 -0.24
N LYS A 936 11.21 36.76 -0.37
CA LYS A 936 10.10 37.13 0.53
C LYS A 936 8.91 36.16 0.48
N ILE A 937 8.83 35.30 -0.54
CA ILE A 937 7.76 34.34 -0.70
C ILE A 937 8.09 33.10 0.13
N LEU A 938 9.27 32.52 -0.08
CA LEU A 938 9.77 31.38 0.68
C LEU A 938 9.96 31.74 2.17
N ARG A 939 10.52 32.92 2.49
CA ARG A 939 10.61 33.44 3.87
C ARG A 939 9.26 33.61 4.53
N ARG A 940 8.21 34.00 3.80
CA ARG A 940 6.86 34.12 4.35
C ARG A 940 6.22 32.75 4.57
N ALA A 941 6.43 31.79 3.66
CA ALA A 941 5.84 30.45 3.73
C ALA A 941 6.47 29.59 4.84
N LEU A 942 7.76 29.76 5.11
CA LEU A 942 8.49 29.11 6.21
C LEU A 942 8.43 29.88 7.54
N GLY A 943 7.94 31.12 7.51
CA GLY A 943 7.99 32.05 8.64
C GLY A 943 9.33 32.79 8.75
N TYR A 944 9.28 34.12 8.74
CA TYR A 944 10.48 34.97 8.83
C TYR A 944 11.35 34.64 10.05
N ALA A 945 10.72 34.38 11.20
CA ALA A 945 11.37 33.97 12.44
C ALA A 945 12.33 32.78 12.28
N VAL A 946 11.91 31.75 11.54
CA VAL A 946 12.68 30.53 11.25
C VAL A 946 13.86 30.86 10.35
N VAL A 947 13.60 31.57 9.26
CA VAL A 947 14.67 31.87 8.30
C VAL A 947 15.71 32.83 8.91
N ASP A 948 15.29 33.74 9.78
CA ASP A 948 16.19 34.67 10.49
C ASP A 948 17.05 33.98 11.56
N ASP A 949 16.60 32.85 12.13
CA ASP A 949 17.44 31.96 12.96
C ASP A 949 18.40 31.16 12.08
N TYR A 950 17.88 30.57 11.00
CA TYR A 950 18.66 29.76 10.06
C TYR A 950 19.81 30.54 9.42
N LEU A 951 19.55 31.75 8.89
CA LEU A 951 20.56 32.64 8.33
C LEU A 951 21.62 33.00 9.38
N ALA A 952 21.21 33.33 10.61
CA ALA A 952 22.14 33.66 11.68
C ALA A 952 23.04 32.47 12.08
N VAL A 953 22.51 31.25 12.08
CA VAL A 953 23.27 30.01 12.30
C VAL A 953 24.24 29.76 11.15
N ALA A 954 23.77 29.83 9.90
CA ALA A 954 24.57 29.58 8.70
C ALA A 954 25.72 30.59 8.56
N ASP A 955 25.46 31.89 8.74
CA ASP A 955 26.50 32.94 8.73
C ASP A 955 27.53 32.72 9.83
N SER A 956 27.10 32.38 11.05
CA SER A 956 27.99 32.20 12.20
C SER A 956 28.85 30.93 12.06
N LEU A 957 28.27 29.84 11.51
CA LEU A 957 29.00 28.62 11.18
C LEU A 957 30.00 28.87 10.05
N THR A 958 29.60 29.58 9.00
CA THR A 958 30.47 29.97 7.87
C THR A 958 31.65 30.81 8.34
N GLN A 959 31.43 31.84 9.17
CA GLN A 959 32.49 32.66 9.74
C GLN A 959 33.47 31.82 10.58
N LYS A 960 32.96 30.88 11.39
CA LYS A 960 33.77 29.98 12.20
C LYS A 960 34.60 29.00 11.36
N CYS A 961 34.00 28.40 10.34
CA CYS A 961 34.68 27.53 9.39
C CYS A 961 35.75 28.29 8.58
N ARG A 962 35.47 29.52 8.11
CA ARG A 962 36.44 30.40 7.46
C ARG A 962 37.59 30.86 8.37
N ALA A 963 37.41 30.82 9.70
CA ALA A 963 38.46 31.10 10.68
C ALA A 963 39.39 29.89 10.95
N PHE A 964 39.06 28.70 10.44
CA PHE A 964 39.95 27.55 10.42
C PHE A 964 40.77 27.51 9.11
N GLY A 965 42.02 27.06 9.20
CA GLY A 965 42.76 26.59 8.01
C GLY A 965 42.08 25.36 7.40
N GLU A 966 42.28 25.14 6.09
CA GLU A 966 41.57 24.12 5.30
C GLU A 966 41.54 22.73 5.93
N GLU A 967 42.70 22.23 6.38
CA GLU A 967 42.87 20.96 7.09
C GLU A 967 42.03 20.89 8.38
N LYS A 968 42.14 21.89 9.25
CA LYS A 968 41.36 21.95 10.49
C LYS A 968 39.85 22.07 10.22
N ARG A 969 39.46 22.80 9.17
CA ARG A 969 38.05 22.95 8.75
C ARG A 969 37.48 21.61 8.31
N ARG A 970 38.18 20.93 7.40
CA ARG A 970 37.89 19.58 6.92
C ARG A 970 37.69 18.59 8.08
N VAL A 971 38.68 18.47 8.97
CA VAL A 971 38.63 17.51 10.09
C VAL A 971 37.54 17.88 11.12
N TRP A 972 37.36 19.18 11.43
CA TRP A 972 36.30 19.64 12.34
C TRP A 972 34.89 19.34 11.81
N LEU A 973 34.67 19.42 10.49
CA LEU A 973 33.41 19.06 9.84
C LEU A 973 33.23 17.53 9.74
N MET A 974 34.22 16.81 9.22
CA MET A 974 34.17 15.34 9.06
C MET A 974 34.06 14.58 10.38
N SER A 975 34.50 15.17 11.51
CA SER A 975 34.27 14.60 12.84
C SER A 975 32.83 14.73 13.34
N ARG A 976 32.01 15.63 12.77
CA ARG A 976 30.63 15.93 13.21
C ARG A 976 29.56 15.34 12.29
N TYR A 977 29.81 15.36 10.98
CA TYR A 977 28.91 14.89 9.93
C TYR A 977 29.27 13.47 9.48
#